data_AF-A0A3B3DYV0-F1
#
_entry.id   AF-A0A3B3DYV0-F1
#
_cell.length_a   1.000
_cell.length_b   1.000
_cell.length_c   1.000
_cell.angle_alpha   90.00
_cell.angle_beta   90.00
_cell.angle_gamma   90.00
#
_symmetry.space_group_name_H-M   'P 1'
#
loop_
_entity.id
_entity.type
_entity.pdbx_description
1 polymer ?
#
loop_
_entity_poly.entity_id
_entity_poly.type
_entity_poly.pdbx_seq_one_letter_code
_entity_poly.pdbx_strand_id
1 'polypeptide(L)'
;MSSLARLLRAARPAGGRESRAFRAEKRLIWSLKTNFLHRSSASVPPPHTGSHRRDRSGSAGTGTVRIGCASGFWGDTATSVPQLIFGGELDFLVFDYLSEITMSLLTAARTKAPNLGYAPDFVHAALAPFINDIHRKGIRIVSNAGGVNPLACAEAIQEVVKKAGLDLKVAVVTGDDLMPRKGKMSEVKMADGEGVQRLPRTLHSMNAYLGAEPIRRCLDLGADVVVTGRCVDSAVALGPLMHAFGWRSSDYDLLAAGSLAGHLIECGAQSTGGIFTDWHTVPDWDVMGFPVVECSSDGSFLLSKPPKTGGLVSAGTVAEQLVYEIGDPRRYLLPDVTCDFSQVVLQEVPGAEGGAVSVRGARGFPPPHHYKVCATYLDGFRATAVCPVGGPRAAEKARRTAESLIKRTRRLFQLLSLDDFSAVNIQILGAEDTYGHNARNKESREAVIWMSVHHQQKKALEVFSREIASAGTGMAPGLTGIVGGRPRVSPVLKPFFFLQPKSELTVDIHLDGKLVESLKEAEPDTSLKDEAPPTSGDDLPDTELPSGPHSYRLEELAFTRSGDKGDSANIGVVARHPLFFPYLKKHLTTAVVQEYFSHLIEPGQHDAVTRYTLPGIHALNFVLQRSLGGGGVASLRSDPQGKAYGQMLLDLKLRGLPDLKSLVD
;
A
#
# COMPACT_ATOMS: atom_id res chain seq x y z
N MET A 1 -66.16 -11.36 -22.29
CA MET A 1 -66.90 -11.96 -23.42
C MET A 1 -65.88 -12.15 -24.53
N SER A 2 -65.75 -13.25 -25.28
CA SER A 2 -66.32 -14.63 -25.30
C SER A 2 -65.50 -15.39 -26.37
N SER A 3 -65.29 -16.71 -26.41
CA SER A 3 -65.72 -17.92 -25.67
C SER A 3 -64.52 -18.92 -25.67
N LEU A 4 -64.33 -19.81 -24.69
CA LEU A 4 -64.91 -21.18 -24.61
C LEU A 4 -64.82 -22.01 -25.92
N ALA A 5 -64.46 -23.32 -25.93
CA ALA A 5 -64.33 -24.25 -24.80
C ALA A 5 -63.65 -25.63 -25.11
N ARG A 6 -63.12 -26.30 -24.04
CA ARG A 6 -63.16 -27.78 -23.74
C ARG A 6 -62.31 -28.76 -24.61
N LEU A 7 -61.90 -29.99 -24.19
CA LEU A 7 -61.75 -30.78 -22.91
C LEU A 7 -60.76 -31.99 -23.20
N LEU A 8 -60.61 -33.18 -22.54
CA LEU A 8 -61.32 -33.95 -21.49
C LEU A 8 -60.46 -35.05 -20.74
N ARG A 9 -59.74 -34.73 -19.64
CA ARG A 9 -59.22 -35.69 -18.60
C ARG A 9 -58.14 -36.72 -19.03
N ALA A 10 -57.46 -37.48 -18.15
CA ALA A 10 -57.49 -37.67 -16.67
C ALA A 10 -56.02 -37.74 -16.10
N ALA A 11 -55.69 -37.83 -14.80
CA ALA A 11 -56.43 -37.96 -13.54
C ALA A 11 -55.66 -37.29 -12.35
N ARG A 12 -56.24 -37.31 -11.13
CA ARG A 12 -55.74 -36.81 -9.81
C ARG A 12 -56.64 -37.39 -8.69
N PRO A 13 -56.42 -37.21 -7.35
CA PRO A 13 -55.28 -36.63 -6.61
C PRO A 13 -54.83 -37.42 -5.35
N ALA A 14 -53.77 -36.96 -4.65
CA ALA A 14 -53.61 -36.88 -3.16
C ALA A 14 -52.18 -36.39 -2.83
N GLY A 15 -51.87 -35.59 -1.79
CA GLY A 15 -52.58 -34.52 -1.04
C GLY A 15 -51.72 -33.22 -1.10
N GLY A 16 -52.14 -32.02 -0.67
CA GLY A 16 -52.51 -31.62 0.70
C GLY A 16 -51.25 -31.26 1.51
N ARG A 17 -50.98 -30.03 1.98
CA ARG A 17 -51.80 -28.79 2.10
C ARG A 17 -50.95 -27.50 2.13
N GLU A 18 -51.62 -26.33 2.22
CA GLU A 18 -51.05 -24.99 2.50
C GLU A 18 -50.11 -24.98 3.73
N SER A 19 -49.06 -24.14 3.87
CA SER A 19 -48.81 -22.72 3.55
C SER A 19 -49.37 -21.68 4.55
N ARG A 20 -48.51 -21.13 5.41
CA ARG A 20 -48.36 -19.67 5.72
C ARG A 20 -47.27 -19.38 6.77
N ALA A 21 -46.82 -18.13 6.75
CA ALA A 21 -45.67 -17.53 7.42
C ALA A 21 -45.57 -17.67 8.96
N PHE A 22 -44.35 -17.48 9.49
CA PHE A 22 -44.10 -16.53 10.59
C PHE A 22 -42.64 -16.02 10.62
N ARG A 23 -42.39 -14.92 11.34
CA ARG A 23 -41.05 -14.37 11.64
C ARG A 23 -40.29 -15.26 12.64
N ALA A 24 -38.97 -15.36 12.49
CA ALA A 24 -38.03 -15.46 13.62
C ALA A 24 -36.62 -15.00 13.22
N GLU A 25 -35.96 -14.21 14.07
CA GLU A 25 -34.50 -14.03 14.03
C GLU A 25 -33.81 -15.24 14.64
N LYS A 26 -32.53 -15.47 14.32
CA LYS A 26 -31.59 -16.12 15.24
C LYS A 26 -30.13 -15.79 14.92
N ARG A 27 -29.46 -15.11 15.85
CA ARG A 27 -27.99 -15.08 15.93
C ARG A 27 -27.50 -16.48 16.31
N LEU A 28 -26.34 -16.87 15.80
CA LEU A 28 -25.61 -18.05 16.29
C LEU A 28 -24.35 -17.57 17.01
N ILE A 29 -24.30 -17.75 18.33
CA ILE A 29 -23.13 -17.46 19.17
C ILE A 29 -22.54 -18.79 19.60
N TRP A 30 -21.27 -19.03 19.27
CA TRP A 30 -20.53 -20.19 19.76
C TRP A 30 -19.91 -19.87 21.13
N SER A 31 -20.30 -20.65 22.14
CA SER A 31 -19.81 -20.54 23.51
C SER A 31 -18.81 -21.67 23.78
N LEU A 32 -17.51 -21.38 23.72
CA LEU A 32 -16.49 -22.27 24.26
C LEU A 32 -16.28 -21.98 25.75
N LYS A 33 -16.66 -22.95 26.60
CA LYS A 33 -16.27 -23.00 28.01
C LYS A 33 -15.24 -24.11 28.19
N THR A 34 -14.10 -23.78 28.77
CA THR A 34 -13.14 -24.74 29.30
C THR A 34 -12.92 -24.46 30.78
N ASN A 35 -13.39 -25.37 31.64
CA ASN A 35 -13.11 -25.31 33.07
C ASN A 35 -11.71 -25.92 33.32
N PHE A 36 -10.86 -25.22 34.06
CA PHE A 36 -9.84 -25.87 34.90
C PHE A 36 -9.86 -25.25 36.29
N LEU A 37 -10.06 -26.09 37.30
CA LEU A 37 -10.12 -25.71 38.71
C LEU A 37 -8.94 -26.31 39.44
N HIS A 38 -8.02 -25.47 39.91
CA HIS A 38 -7.15 -25.81 41.04
C HIS A 38 -7.15 -24.67 42.06
N ARG A 39 -7.32 -25.04 43.33
CA ARG A 39 -7.27 -24.13 44.47
C ARG A 39 -5.86 -24.13 45.05
N SER A 40 -5.32 -22.95 45.29
CA SER A 40 -4.57 -22.69 46.52
C SER A 40 -5.02 -21.33 47.07
N SER A 41 -4.80 -21.09 48.36
CA SER A 41 -5.43 -19.96 49.09
C SER A 41 -4.39 -19.14 49.83
N ALA A 42 -4.36 -17.83 49.56
CA ALA A 42 -3.61 -16.85 50.34
C ALA A 42 -4.41 -15.54 50.48
N SER A 43 -4.19 -14.88 51.61
CA SER A 43 -4.85 -13.66 52.14
C SER A 43 -5.04 -12.48 51.18
N VAL A 44 -6.17 -11.78 51.33
CA VAL A 44 -6.50 -10.49 50.68
C VAL A 44 -6.13 -9.31 51.59
N PRO A 45 -5.38 -8.28 51.10
CA PRO A 45 -5.27 -6.96 51.73
C PRO A 45 -6.38 -5.98 51.26
N PRO A 46 -6.65 -4.89 52.00
CA PRO A 46 -7.75 -3.96 51.71
C PRO A 46 -7.50 -3.01 50.51
N PRO A 47 -8.55 -2.40 49.94
CA PRO A 47 -8.43 -1.52 48.78
C PRO A 47 -7.86 -0.15 49.15
N HIS A 48 -6.68 0.20 48.64
CA HIS A 48 -6.16 1.55 48.70
C HIS A 48 -6.72 2.43 47.57
N THR A 49 -7.58 3.38 47.94
CA THR A 49 -8.00 4.48 47.06
C THR A 49 -6.83 5.46 46.87
N GLY A 50 -6.19 5.45 45.71
CA GLY A 50 -5.07 6.34 45.39
C GLY A 50 -5.00 6.68 43.90
N SER A 51 -5.61 7.78 43.51
CA SER A 51 -5.71 8.23 42.10
C SER A 51 -4.43 8.93 41.63
N HIS A 52 -3.33 8.17 41.47
CA HIS A 52 -2.11 8.69 40.85
C HIS A 52 -2.19 8.63 39.32
N ARG A 53 -2.76 9.69 38.71
CA ARG A 53 -2.37 10.07 37.34
C ARG A 53 -0.85 10.29 37.35
N ARG A 54 -0.13 9.58 36.49
CA ARG A 54 1.27 9.91 36.18
C ARG A 54 1.29 11.04 35.16
N ASP A 55 1.25 12.28 35.64
CA ASP A 55 1.60 13.42 34.82
C ASP A 55 3.09 13.33 34.46
N ARG A 56 3.39 12.70 33.30
CA ARG A 56 4.69 12.80 32.63
C ARG A 56 4.75 14.16 31.91
N SER A 57 4.94 15.22 32.68
CA SER A 57 5.19 16.57 32.17
C SER A 57 6.53 17.09 32.68
N GLY A 58 7.33 17.68 31.78
CA GLY A 58 8.41 18.59 32.17
C GLY A 58 9.74 18.00 32.63
N SER A 59 10.13 16.77 32.26
CA SER A 59 11.53 16.34 32.35
C SER A 59 12.06 15.81 31.03
N ALA A 60 13.16 16.41 30.54
CA ALA A 60 13.93 15.91 29.41
C ALA A 60 14.76 14.69 29.85
N GLY A 61 14.09 13.55 30.01
CA GLY A 61 14.71 12.28 30.34
C GLY A 61 15.25 11.56 29.11
N THR A 62 16.29 10.75 29.29
CA THR A 62 16.90 9.88 28.27
C THR A 62 16.03 8.65 28.00
N GLY A 63 14.78 8.87 27.59
CA GLY A 63 13.81 7.81 27.27
C GLY A 63 13.72 7.57 25.77
N THR A 64 13.46 6.32 25.39
CA THR A 64 13.03 5.94 24.05
C THR A 64 11.50 6.03 23.92
N VAL A 65 11.01 6.00 22.68
CA VAL A 65 9.58 6.02 22.32
C VAL A 65 9.29 4.83 21.43
N ARG A 66 8.32 4.00 21.81
CA ARG A 66 7.98 2.75 21.10
C ARG A 66 6.72 2.92 20.26
N ILE A 67 6.86 2.73 18.94
CA ILE A 67 5.79 2.89 17.95
C ILE A 67 5.63 1.58 17.17
N GLY A 68 4.41 1.07 17.08
CA GLY A 68 4.06 -0.08 16.26
C GLY A 68 2.96 0.26 15.27
N CYS A 69 3.10 -0.21 14.02
CA CYS A 69 2.07 0.00 13.00
C CYS A 69 1.20 -1.25 12.84
N ALA A 70 -0.12 -1.07 12.81
CA ALA A 70 -1.08 -2.16 12.82
C ALA A 70 -1.81 -2.39 11.47
N SER A 71 -1.45 -1.68 10.40
CA SER A 71 -2.05 -1.89 9.08
C SER A 71 -1.15 -1.37 7.96
N GLY A 72 -1.18 -2.04 6.82
CA GLY A 72 -0.58 -1.57 5.57
C GLY A 72 -1.57 -1.12 4.49
N PHE A 73 -2.87 -1.41 4.64
CA PHE A 73 -3.94 -1.01 3.70
C PHE A 73 -5.34 -1.26 4.27
N TRP A 74 -6.38 -0.67 3.65
CA TRP A 74 -7.78 -1.01 3.97
C TRP A 74 -8.16 -2.41 3.46
N GLY A 75 -8.25 -3.36 4.39
CA GLY A 75 -8.48 -4.77 4.15
C GLY A 75 -7.42 -5.69 4.78
N ASP A 76 -6.38 -5.12 5.40
CA ASP A 76 -5.34 -5.83 6.15
C ASP A 76 -5.89 -6.50 7.43
N THR A 77 -5.12 -7.41 8.02
CA THR A 77 -5.55 -8.21 9.16
C THR A 77 -5.71 -7.42 10.45
N ALA A 78 -6.80 -7.65 11.17
CA ALA A 78 -7.01 -7.14 12.52
C ALA A 78 -6.19 -7.89 13.60
N THR A 79 -5.45 -8.95 13.25
CA THR A 79 -4.60 -9.71 14.18
C THR A 79 -3.30 -8.99 14.56
N SER A 80 -2.94 -7.93 13.84
CA SER A 80 -1.83 -7.02 14.16
C SER A 80 -2.02 -6.29 15.50
N VAL A 81 -3.24 -5.81 15.76
CA VAL A 81 -3.57 -5.00 16.95
C VAL A 81 -3.31 -5.74 18.28
N PRO A 82 -3.80 -6.97 18.52
CA PRO A 82 -3.55 -7.66 19.79
C PRO A 82 -2.07 -7.99 20.00
N GLN A 83 -1.31 -8.41 18.99
CA GLN A 83 0.13 -8.70 19.17
C GLN A 83 0.91 -7.43 19.55
N LEU A 84 0.58 -6.28 18.96
CA LEU A 84 1.21 -5.00 19.25
C LEU A 84 0.82 -4.44 20.63
N ILE A 85 -0.47 -4.50 20.99
CA ILE A 85 -0.94 -4.06 22.32
C ILE A 85 -0.37 -4.94 23.44
N PHE A 86 -0.36 -6.27 23.27
CA PHE A 86 0.01 -7.18 24.35
C PHE A 86 1.52 -7.50 24.41
N GLY A 87 2.23 -7.49 23.27
CA GLY A 87 3.67 -7.81 23.20
C GLY A 87 4.59 -6.69 22.68
N GLY A 88 4.05 -5.62 22.07
CA GLY A 88 4.87 -4.54 21.50
C GLY A 88 5.41 -3.51 22.51
N GLU A 89 4.83 -3.43 23.71
CA GLU A 89 5.18 -2.44 24.75
C GLU A 89 5.25 -1.00 24.21
N LEU A 90 4.15 -0.55 23.59
CA LEU A 90 4.10 0.70 22.84
C LEU A 90 3.70 1.92 23.69
N ASP A 91 4.21 3.09 23.32
CA ASP A 91 3.63 4.40 23.67
C ASP A 91 2.57 4.80 22.63
N PHE A 92 2.80 4.47 21.35
CA PHE A 92 1.91 4.80 20.23
C PHE A 92 1.61 3.58 19.34
N LEU A 93 0.34 3.41 18.98
CA LEU A 93 -0.12 2.44 18.00
C LEU A 93 -0.67 3.20 16.78
N VAL A 94 -0.01 3.03 15.64
CA VAL A 94 -0.29 3.79 14.40
C VAL A 94 -0.91 2.91 13.32
N PHE A 95 -1.62 3.53 12.39
CA PHE A 95 -2.35 2.81 11.34
C PHE A 95 -2.34 3.59 10.02
N ASP A 96 -1.72 3.02 8.99
CA ASP A 96 -1.91 3.42 7.59
C ASP A 96 -2.96 2.53 6.89
N TYR A 97 -3.88 3.18 6.17
CA TYR A 97 -4.97 2.57 5.41
C TYR A 97 -5.07 3.08 3.96
N LEU A 98 -4.37 4.16 3.59
CA LEU A 98 -4.76 5.00 2.46
C LEU A 98 -3.85 4.86 1.24
N SER A 99 -4.22 3.96 0.33
CA SER A 99 -3.77 4.02 -1.07
C SER A 99 -4.68 4.93 -1.92
N GLU A 100 -4.23 5.29 -3.12
CA GLU A 100 -5.03 5.97 -4.14
C GLU A 100 -6.26 5.14 -4.56
N ILE A 101 -6.15 3.81 -4.45
CA ILE A 101 -7.26 2.86 -4.63
C ILE A 101 -8.27 2.99 -3.47
N THR A 102 -7.78 3.04 -2.22
CA THR A 102 -8.60 3.25 -1.01
C THR A 102 -9.43 4.54 -1.14
N MET A 103 -8.80 5.66 -1.49
CA MET A 103 -9.47 6.97 -1.61
C MET A 103 -10.61 6.96 -2.65
N SER A 104 -10.40 6.25 -3.76
CA SER A 104 -11.42 6.04 -4.80
C SER A 104 -12.64 5.25 -4.30
N LEU A 105 -12.40 4.20 -3.50
CA LEU A 105 -13.45 3.37 -2.90
C LEU A 105 -14.22 4.12 -1.80
N LEU A 106 -13.52 4.85 -0.94
CA LEU A 106 -14.13 5.64 0.13
C LEU A 106 -14.96 6.80 -0.41
N THR A 107 -14.53 7.45 -1.50
CA THR A 107 -15.35 8.43 -2.23
C THR A 107 -16.66 7.80 -2.71
N ALA A 108 -16.58 6.63 -3.36
CA ALA A 108 -17.75 5.89 -3.83
C ALA A 108 -18.65 5.33 -2.70
N ALA A 109 -18.16 5.27 -1.45
CA ALA A 109 -18.95 5.00 -0.26
C ALA A 109 -19.68 6.26 0.24
N ARG A 110 -18.95 7.38 0.40
CA ARG A 110 -19.49 8.69 0.81
C ARG A 110 -20.60 9.19 -0.14
N THR A 111 -20.50 8.93 -1.45
CA THR A 111 -21.56 9.23 -2.43
C THR A 111 -22.85 8.42 -2.21
N LYS A 112 -22.77 7.22 -1.62
CA LYS A 112 -23.95 6.38 -1.33
C LYS A 112 -24.59 6.69 0.01
N ALA A 113 -23.76 7.05 1.00
CA ALA A 113 -24.18 7.39 2.35
C ALA A 113 -23.24 8.48 2.91
N PRO A 114 -23.73 9.72 3.16
CA PRO A 114 -22.86 10.85 3.53
C PRO A 114 -22.05 10.68 4.83
N ASN A 115 -22.44 9.76 5.70
CA ASN A 115 -21.75 9.40 6.94
C ASN A 115 -20.67 8.31 6.76
N LEU A 116 -20.41 7.87 5.53
CA LEU A 116 -19.27 7.02 5.17
C LEU A 116 -18.16 7.87 4.50
N GLY A 117 -17.04 7.23 4.18
CA GLY A 117 -15.85 7.88 3.60
C GLY A 117 -14.56 7.67 4.40
N TYR A 118 -14.65 6.95 5.52
CA TYR A 118 -13.55 6.44 6.34
C TYR A 118 -13.53 4.90 6.32
N ALA A 119 -12.43 4.28 6.75
CA ALA A 119 -12.30 2.82 6.86
C ALA A 119 -13.06 2.29 8.10
N PRO A 120 -14.18 1.55 7.96
CA PRO A 120 -15.02 1.17 9.10
C PRO A 120 -14.35 0.14 10.03
N ASP A 121 -13.49 -0.70 9.46
CA ASP A 121 -12.79 -1.78 10.16
C ASP A 121 -11.77 -1.24 11.17
N PHE A 122 -11.23 -0.04 10.94
CA PHE A 122 -10.43 0.69 11.95
C PHE A 122 -11.24 0.88 13.24
N VAL A 123 -12.46 1.42 13.11
CA VAL A 123 -13.32 1.71 14.27
C VAL A 123 -13.84 0.42 14.92
N HIS A 124 -14.28 -0.55 14.12
CA HIS A 124 -15.06 -1.70 14.61
C HIS A 124 -14.25 -2.98 14.88
N ALA A 125 -13.14 -3.22 14.18
CA ALA A 125 -12.32 -4.42 14.33
C ALA A 125 -10.96 -4.12 15.01
N ALA A 126 -10.33 -2.99 14.68
CA ALA A 126 -9.06 -2.59 15.29
C ALA A 126 -9.23 -1.84 16.62
N LEU A 127 -10.15 -0.86 16.72
CA LEU A 127 -10.25 -0.02 17.91
C LEU A 127 -11.25 -0.56 18.96
N ALA A 128 -12.50 -0.80 18.57
CA ALA A 128 -13.57 -1.14 19.52
C ALA A 128 -13.33 -2.38 20.41
N PRO A 129 -12.70 -3.48 19.95
CA PRO A 129 -12.47 -4.64 20.81
C PRO A 129 -11.40 -4.40 21.88
N PHE A 130 -10.48 -3.46 21.65
CA PHE A 130 -9.27 -3.29 22.48
C PHE A 130 -9.18 -1.93 23.19
N ILE A 131 -10.12 -1.01 22.96
CA ILE A 131 -10.13 0.36 23.51
C ILE A 131 -9.90 0.45 25.03
N ASN A 132 -10.42 -0.53 25.79
CA ASN A 132 -10.22 -0.61 27.24
C ASN A 132 -8.77 -0.93 27.62
N ASP A 133 -8.07 -1.76 26.86
CA ASP A 133 -6.68 -2.13 27.13
C ASP A 133 -5.67 -1.11 26.56
N ILE A 134 -6.03 -0.45 25.46
CA ILE A 134 -5.37 0.76 24.94
C ILE A 134 -5.34 1.83 26.05
N HIS A 135 -6.51 2.18 26.60
CA HIS A 135 -6.61 3.14 27.71
C HIS A 135 -5.88 2.68 28.97
N ARG A 136 -6.02 1.40 29.37
CA ARG A 136 -5.36 0.82 30.56
C ARG A 136 -3.83 0.89 30.47
N LYS A 137 -3.27 0.73 29.27
CA LYS A 137 -1.83 0.80 29.00
C LYS A 137 -1.35 2.24 28.76
N GLY A 138 -2.24 3.18 28.46
CA GLY A 138 -1.91 4.57 28.12
C GLY A 138 -1.42 4.76 26.68
N ILE A 139 -1.70 3.79 25.80
CA ILE A 139 -1.29 3.85 24.38
C ILE A 139 -2.12 4.91 23.66
N ARG A 140 -1.46 5.81 22.93
CA ARG A 140 -2.15 6.78 22.05
C ARG A 140 -2.23 6.27 20.61
N ILE A 141 -3.28 6.68 19.89
CA ILE A 141 -3.58 6.20 18.53
C ILE A 141 -3.41 7.32 17.52
N VAL A 142 -2.78 7.03 16.38
CA VAL A 142 -2.74 7.91 15.20
C VAL A 142 -3.13 7.13 13.95
N SER A 143 -4.05 7.65 13.14
CA SER A 143 -4.46 6.98 11.90
C SER A 143 -4.93 7.92 10.79
N ASN A 144 -4.63 7.55 9.54
CA ASN A 144 -5.22 8.15 8.33
C ASN A 144 -6.53 7.46 7.89
N ALA A 145 -7.09 6.54 8.69
CA ALA A 145 -8.35 5.84 8.43
C ALA A 145 -9.54 6.76 8.11
N GLY A 146 -9.48 8.04 8.46
CA GLY A 146 -10.50 9.04 8.15
C GLY A 146 -10.74 9.27 6.66
N GLY A 147 -9.73 9.06 5.81
CA GLY A 147 -9.88 9.03 4.36
C GLY A 147 -10.49 10.32 3.79
N VAL A 148 -11.67 10.21 3.17
CA VAL A 148 -12.43 11.34 2.62
C VAL A 148 -13.57 11.82 3.54
N ASN A 149 -13.63 11.33 4.79
CA ASN A 149 -14.59 11.80 5.81
C ASN A 149 -14.05 11.60 7.25
N PRO A 150 -12.93 12.25 7.62
CA PRO A 150 -12.29 12.04 8.92
C PRO A 150 -13.15 12.50 10.11
N LEU A 151 -14.06 13.47 9.92
CA LEU A 151 -15.02 13.88 10.96
C LEU A 151 -16.01 12.78 11.31
N ALA A 152 -16.62 12.11 10.32
CA ALA A 152 -17.52 10.98 10.57
C ALA A 152 -16.80 9.74 11.16
N CYS A 153 -15.50 9.59 10.89
CA CYS A 153 -14.66 8.60 11.55
C CYS A 153 -14.55 8.91 13.06
N ALA A 154 -14.26 10.17 13.40
CA ALA A 154 -14.16 10.62 14.78
C ALA A 154 -15.48 10.50 15.56
N GLU A 155 -16.62 10.83 14.94
CA GLU A 155 -17.96 10.58 15.53
C GLU A 155 -18.17 9.09 15.88
N ALA A 156 -17.79 8.19 14.96
CA ALA A 156 -17.90 6.74 15.19
C ALA A 156 -16.94 6.23 16.28
N ILE A 157 -15.78 6.85 16.44
CA ILE A 157 -14.83 6.57 17.53
C ILE A 157 -15.35 7.09 18.87
N GLN A 158 -15.91 8.30 18.90
CA GLN A 158 -16.55 8.86 20.10
C GLN A 158 -17.72 7.99 20.57
N GLU A 159 -18.50 7.40 19.65
CA GLU A 159 -19.47 6.38 20.01
C GLU A 159 -18.84 5.15 20.70
N VAL A 160 -17.68 4.67 20.23
CA VAL A 160 -16.96 3.54 20.84
C VAL A 160 -16.43 3.90 22.23
N VAL A 161 -15.77 5.05 22.38
CA VAL A 161 -15.27 5.58 23.66
C VAL A 161 -16.41 5.69 24.68
N LYS A 162 -17.54 6.29 24.27
CA LYS A 162 -18.75 6.44 25.10
C LYS A 162 -19.39 5.11 25.47
N LYS A 163 -19.41 4.11 24.57
CA LYS A 163 -19.92 2.75 24.85
C LYS A 163 -19.02 1.97 25.81
N ALA A 164 -17.72 2.26 25.82
CA ALA A 164 -16.77 1.71 26.79
C ALA A 164 -16.82 2.40 28.16
N GLY A 165 -17.46 3.57 28.27
CA GLY A 165 -17.51 4.36 29.51
C GLY A 165 -16.21 5.11 29.81
N LEU A 166 -15.43 5.43 28.78
CA LEU A 166 -14.13 6.08 28.87
C LEU A 166 -14.22 7.58 28.56
N ASP A 167 -13.21 8.32 29.03
CA ASP A 167 -12.99 9.75 28.76
C ASP A 167 -11.67 9.88 27.95
N LEU A 168 -11.75 9.57 26.66
CA LEU A 168 -10.65 9.65 25.70
C LEU A 168 -10.95 10.75 24.68
N LYS A 169 -10.02 11.68 24.50
CA LYS A 169 -10.18 12.79 23.55
C LYS A 169 -9.88 12.36 22.13
N VAL A 170 -10.73 12.78 21.19
CA VAL A 170 -10.58 12.48 19.76
C VAL A 170 -10.30 13.77 19.00
N ALA A 171 -9.12 13.85 18.39
CA ALA A 171 -8.72 14.95 17.52
C ALA A 171 -8.80 14.56 16.04
N VAL A 172 -9.08 15.55 15.19
CA VAL A 172 -9.26 15.38 13.75
C VAL A 172 -8.46 16.42 12.98
N VAL A 173 -7.63 15.97 12.05
CA VAL A 173 -6.96 16.82 11.06
C VAL A 173 -7.79 16.86 9.78
N THR A 174 -8.04 18.06 9.27
CA THR A 174 -8.82 18.32 8.05
C THR A 174 -8.18 19.41 7.20
N GLY A 175 -8.54 19.52 5.92
CA GLY A 175 -7.98 20.51 4.99
C GLY A 175 -7.23 19.91 3.79
N ASP A 176 -7.14 18.58 3.74
CA ASP A 176 -6.63 17.82 2.60
C ASP A 176 -7.58 17.84 1.39
N ASP A 177 -8.91 17.93 1.60
CA ASP A 177 -9.92 17.93 0.54
C ASP A 177 -9.95 19.25 -0.25
N LEU A 178 -9.40 19.24 -1.46
CA LEU A 178 -9.37 20.34 -2.42
C LEU A 178 -10.61 20.39 -3.34
N MET A 179 -11.56 19.46 -3.25
CA MET A 179 -12.76 19.46 -4.11
C MET A 179 -13.59 20.76 -4.04
N PRO A 180 -13.69 21.49 -2.90
CA PRO A 180 -14.31 22.82 -2.86
C PRO A 180 -13.56 23.88 -3.68
N ARG A 181 -12.25 23.71 -3.92
CA ARG A 181 -11.39 24.67 -4.63
C ARG A 181 -11.36 24.47 -6.14
N LYS A 182 -11.78 23.30 -6.65
CA LYS A 182 -11.65 22.90 -8.08
C LYS A 182 -12.10 23.96 -9.10
N GLY A 183 -13.11 24.78 -8.77
CA GLY A 183 -13.61 25.84 -9.66
C GLY A 183 -12.66 27.03 -9.85
N LYS A 184 -11.60 27.14 -9.03
CA LYS A 184 -10.54 28.14 -9.12
C LYS A 184 -9.28 27.62 -9.83
N MET A 185 -9.26 26.33 -10.20
CA MET A 185 -8.07 25.64 -10.69
C MET A 185 -8.35 25.11 -12.10
N SER A 186 -7.84 25.77 -13.12
CA SER A 186 -7.94 25.33 -14.53
C SER A 186 -6.74 24.48 -14.95
N GLU A 187 -5.55 24.89 -14.50
CA GLU A 187 -4.25 24.35 -14.87
C GLU A 187 -3.41 24.21 -13.60
N VAL A 188 -2.57 23.18 -13.54
CA VAL A 188 -1.78 22.81 -12.35
C VAL A 188 -0.40 22.30 -12.75
N LYS A 189 0.61 22.55 -11.91
CA LYS A 189 1.98 22.04 -12.06
C LYS A 189 2.01 20.55 -11.72
N MET A 190 2.52 19.71 -12.61
CA MET A 190 2.52 18.26 -12.42
C MET A 190 3.56 17.82 -11.36
N ALA A 191 3.28 16.72 -10.67
CA ALA A 191 4.12 16.21 -9.56
C ALA A 191 5.34 15.40 -10.03
N ASP A 192 5.35 14.96 -11.28
CA ASP A 192 6.43 14.25 -11.98
C ASP A 192 7.44 15.18 -12.67
N GLY A 193 7.07 16.46 -12.87
CA GLY A 193 7.86 17.44 -13.60
C GLY A 193 7.45 17.64 -15.07
N GLU A 194 6.37 17.02 -15.58
CA GLU A 194 5.82 17.23 -16.93
C GLU A 194 5.15 18.62 -17.11
N GLY A 195 5.71 19.67 -16.52
CA GLY A 195 5.31 21.06 -16.68
C GLY A 195 3.96 21.38 -16.03
N VAL A 196 3.07 22.00 -16.81
CA VAL A 196 1.73 22.42 -16.40
C VAL A 196 0.71 21.74 -17.30
N GLN A 197 -0.29 21.09 -16.70
CA GLN A 197 -1.38 20.43 -17.42
C GLN A 197 -2.74 20.93 -16.93
N ARG A 198 -3.75 20.80 -17.81
CA ARG A 198 -5.14 21.14 -17.50
C ARG A 198 -5.79 20.07 -16.62
N LEU A 199 -6.48 20.48 -15.56
CA LEU A 199 -7.19 19.53 -14.70
C LEU A 199 -8.28 18.73 -15.47
N PRO A 200 -8.42 17.42 -15.22
CA PRO A 200 -9.48 16.60 -15.81
C PRO A 200 -10.89 17.15 -15.56
N ARG A 201 -11.79 17.01 -16.54
CA ARG A 201 -13.14 17.59 -16.48
C ARG A 201 -14.06 16.99 -15.39
N THR A 202 -13.77 15.75 -14.94
CA THR A 202 -14.69 14.88 -14.19
C THR A 202 -14.05 14.32 -12.92
N LEU A 203 -13.58 15.23 -12.06
CA LEU A 203 -12.94 14.90 -10.78
C LEU A 203 -13.93 14.32 -9.76
N HIS A 204 -13.50 13.27 -9.07
CA HIS A 204 -14.25 12.55 -8.02
C HIS A 204 -13.70 12.85 -6.63
N SER A 205 -12.36 12.89 -6.48
CA SER A 205 -11.66 13.38 -5.30
C SER A 205 -10.46 14.26 -5.69
N MET A 206 -9.97 15.06 -4.75
CA MET A 206 -8.75 15.86 -4.84
C MET A 206 -8.19 15.98 -3.41
N ASN A 207 -7.17 15.20 -3.04
CA ASN A 207 -6.65 15.19 -1.67
C ASN A 207 -5.15 15.47 -1.63
N ALA A 208 -4.76 16.51 -0.87
CA ALA A 208 -3.36 16.82 -0.57
C ALA A 208 -2.77 15.81 0.42
N TYR A 209 -1.50 15.43 0.26
CA TYR A 209 -0.82 14.55 1.21
C TYR A 209 -0.23 15.43 2.33
N LEU A 210 -1.00 15.65 3.40
CA LEU A 210 -0.57 16.46 4.55
C LEU A 210 0.62 15.85 5.32
N GLY A 211 1.32 16.70 6.07
CA GLY A 211 2.47 16.33 6.89
C GLY A 211 2.15 15.85 8.32
N ALA A 212 3.21 15.73 9.11
CA ALA A 212 3.22 15.33 10.51
C ALA A 212 2.93 16.48 11.49
N GLU A 213 3.26 17.73 11.15
CA GLU A 213 3.05 18.89 12.03
C GLU A 213 1.61 19.02 12.60
N PRO A 214 0.52 18.80 11.83
CA PRO A 214 -0.84 18.82 12.38
C PRO A 214 -1.10 17.67 13.37
N ILE A 215 -0.52 16.49 13.13
CA ILE A 215 -0.64 15.31 14.00
C ILE A 215 0.10 15.55 15.32
N ARG A 216 1.32 16.09 15.25
CA ARG A 216 2.10 16.57 16.40
C ARG A 216 1.26 17.54 17.24
N ARG A 217 0.63 18.52 16.60
CA ARG A 217 -0.19 19.53 17.26
C ARG A 217 -1.46 18.97 17.90
N CYS A 218 -2.12 17.96 17.31
CA CYS A 218 -3.20 17.24 17.97
C CYS A 218 -2.75 16.55 19.27
N LEU A 219 -1.55 15.96 19.27
CA LEU A 219 -0.97 15.31 20.45
C LEU A 219 -0.54 16.32 21.53
N ASP A 220 -0.05 17.51 21.15
CA ASP A 220 0.25 18.62 22.08
C ASP A 220 -1.00 19.08 22.85
N LEU A 221 -2.15 19.13 22.17
CA LEU A 221 -3.46 19.44 22.76
C LEU A 221 -3.99 18.30 23.68
N GLY A 222 -3.21 17.22 23.80
CA GLY A 222 -3.45 16.09 24.67
C GLY A 222 -4.50 15.13 24.14
N ALA A 223 -4.61 14.96 22.82
CA ALA A 223 -5.48 13.96 22.21
C ALA A 223 -4.97 12.52 22.48
N ASP A 224 -5.88 11.60 22.79
CA ASP A 224 -5.58 10.18 22.96
C ASP A 224 -5.70 9.43 21.61
N VAL A 225 -6.58 9.91 20.73
CA VAL A 225 -6.78 9.41 19.36
C VAL A 225 -6.72 10.57 18.37
N VAL A 226 -5.86 10.46 17.35
CA VAL A 226 -5.76 11.41 16.24
C VAL A 226 -6.18 10.72 14.94
N VAL A 227 -7.14 11.31 14.23
CA VAL A 227 -7.58 10.87 12.90
C VAL A 227 -7.28 11.95 11.86
N THR A 228 -6.74 11.56 10.71
CA THR A 228 -6.53 12.47 9.56
C THR A 228 -7.24 11.97 8.30
N GLY A 229 -7.38 12.86 7.31
CA GLY A 229 -7.69 12.52 5.92
C GLY A 229 -6.44 11.97 5.21
N ARG A 230 -6.11 12.45 4.00
CA ARG A 230 -4.83 12.06 3.37
C ARG A 230 -3.65 12.79 4.02
N CYS A 231 -2.71 12.02 4.57
CA CYS A 231 -1.34 12.44 4.86
C CYS A 231 -0.35 11.67 3.96
N VAL A 232 0.95 11.96 4.04
CA VAL A 232 1.96 10.95 3.69
C VAL A 232 2.01 9.87 4.74
N ASP A 233 2.38 8.67 4.34
CA ASP A 233 2.15 7.46 5.14
C ASP A 233 3.05 7.45 6.39
N SER A 234 4.32 7.81 6.24
CA SER A 234 5.27 8.03 7.34
C SER A 234 4.85 9.09 8.38
N ALA A 235 3.93 10.01 8.05
CA ALA A 235 3.53 11.09 8.97
C ALA A 235 2.82 10.59 10.23
N VAL A 236 2.16 9.42 10.16
CA VAL A 236 1.49 8.83 11.34
C VAL A 236 2.48 8.39 12.42
N ALA A 237 3.75 8.13 12.07
CA ALA A 237 4.84 7.83 13.00
C ALA A 237 5.68 9.07 13.35
N LEU A 238 5.97 9.95 12.38
CA LEU A 238 6.74 11.17 12.62
C LEU A 238 6.04 12.13 13.59
N GLY A 239 4.71 12.31 13.49
CA GLY A 239 3.93 13.20 14.37
C GLY A 239 4.09 12.86 15.87
N PRO A 240 3.90 11.58 16.28
CA PRO A 240 4.27 11.07 17.60
C PRO A 240 5.71 11.37 18.04
N LEU A 241 6.71 11.16 17.18
CA LEU A 241 8.12 11.38 17.52
C LEU A 241 8.42 12.86 17.77
N MET A 242 7.93 13.75 16.89
CA MET A 242 8.06 15.19 17.08
C MET A 242 7.36 15.68 18.36
N HIS A 243 6.23 15.08 18.73
CA HIS A 243 5.51 15.42 19.96
C HIS A 243 6.27 14.93 21.21
N ALA A 244 6.70 13.67 21.21
CA ALA A 244 7.33 13.04 22.37
C ALA A 244 8.72 13.59 22.69
N PHE A 245 9.49 13.99 21.67
CA PHE A 245 10.84 14.57 21.83
C PHE A 245 10.90 16.09 21.69
N GLY A 246 9.81 16.75 21.28
CA GLY A 246 9.79 18.19 21.03
C GLY A 246 10.63 18.64 19.83
N TRP A 247 10.86 17.76 18.85
CA TRP A 247 11.59 18.10 17.62
C TRP A 247 10.87 19.21 16.86
N ARG A 248 11.64 20.19 16.36
CA ARG A 248 11.13 21.35 15.63
C ARG A 248 11.04 21.04 14.14
N SER A 249 10.18 21.76 13.43
CA SER A 249 10.07 21.70 11.96
C SER A 249 11.37 22.07 11.21
N SER A 250 12.38 22.61 11.89
CA SER A 250 13.71 22.90 11.37
C SER A 250 14.76 21.81 11.62
N ASP A 251 14.45 20.79 12.43
CA ASP A 251 15.43 19.79 12.88
C ASP A 251 15.54 18.64 11.86
N TYR A 252 15.84 18.98 10.61
CA TYR A 252 15.56 18.15 9.44
C TYR A 252 16.15 16.73 9.50
N ASP A 253 17.36 16.52 10.02
CA ASP A 253 17.94 15.17 10.15
C ASP A 253 17.10 14.27 11.08
N LEU A 254 16.52 14.83 12.15
CA LEU A 254 15.63 14.11 13.07
C LEU A 254 14.28 13.83 12.39
N LEU A 255 13.75 14.79 11.62
CA LEU A 255 12.54 14.59 10.83
C LEU A 255 12.72 13.51 9.76
N ALA A 256 13.87 13.48 9.08
CA ALA A 256 14.20 12.45 8.09
C ALA A 256 14.37 11.07 8.73
N ALA A 257 14.98 10.99 9.92
CA ALA A 257 15.10 9.76 10.68
C ALA A 257 13.72 9.25 11.17
N GLY A 258 12.85 10.13 11.67
CA GLY A 258 11.47 9.79 12.03
C GLY A 258 10.60 9.41 10.84
N SER A 259 10.80 10.05 9.68
CA SER A 259 10.20 9.65 8.41
C SER A 259 10.65 8.27 7.95
N LEU A 260 11.95 7.94 8.08
CA LEU A 260 12.46 6.60 7.79
C LEU A 260 11.90 5.55 8.77
N ALA A 261 11.77 5.89 10.05
CA ALA A 261 11.14 5.02 11.04
C ALA A 261 9.68 4.72 10.66
N GLY A 262 8.93 5.72 10.18
CA GLY A 262 7.60 5.55 9.59
C GLY A 262 7.61 4.64 8.34
N HIS A 263 8.46 4.97 7.36
CA HIS A 263 8.63 4.22 6.11
C HIS A 263 8.95 2.73 6.32
N LEU A 264 9.65 2.40 7.41
CA LEU A 264 9.99 1.02 7.75
C LEU A 264 8.92 0.28 8.58
N ILE A 265 7.87 0.95 9.07
CA ILE A 265 6.74 0.30 9.76
C ILE A 265 5.42 0.37 9.00
N GLU A 266 5.27 1.24 8.00
CA GLU A 266 4.12 1.27 7.10
C GLU A 266 4.04 0.03 6.18
N CYS A 267 2.95 -0.07 5.42
CA CYS A 267 2.68 -1.17 4.49
C CYS A 267 2.70 -2.60 5.10
N GLY A 268 2.53 -2.71 6.43
CA GLY A 268 2.29 -3.97 7.16
C GLY A 268 3.56 -4.70 7.59
N ALA A 269 3.59 -6.02 7.43
CA ALA A 269 4.66 -6.88 7.95
C ALA A 269 5.92 -6.98 7.05
N GLN A 270 6.27 -5.95 6.26
CA GLN A 270 7.33 -6.05 5.24
C GLN A 270 8.74 -6.10 5.84
N SER A 271 9.09 -5.14 6.71
CA SER A 271 10.36 -5.16 7.47
C SER A 271 10.52 -6.37 8.38
N THR A 272 9.43 -7.10 8.67
CA THR A 272 9.38 -8.30 9.50
C THR A 272 9.26 -9.60 8.68
N GLY A 273 9.61 -9.57 7.39
CA GLY A 273 9.77 -10.76 6.53
C GLY A 273 8.57 -11.07 5.63
N GLY A 274 7.46 -10.35 5.76
CA GLY A 274 6.36 -10.42 4.82
C GLY A 274 6.81 -10.00 3.42
N ILE A 275 6.54 -10.87 2.43
CA ILE A 275 6.85 -10.65 0.99
C ILE A 275 8.32 -10.28 0.68
N PHE A 276 9.24 -10.74 1.54
CA PHE A 276 10.70 -10.72 1.37
C PHE A 276 11.18 -11.66 0.24
N THR A 277 12.31 -11.36 -0.42
CA THR A 277 12.89 -12.24 -1.47
C THR A 277 13.16 -13.65 -0.96
N ASP A 278 13.81 -13.81 0.20
CA ASP A 278 14.07 -15.12 0.79
C ASP A 278 12.92 -15.57 1.70
N TRP A 279 11.68 -15.42 1.23
CA TRP A 279 10.44 -15.80 1.91
C TRP A 279 10.51 -17.19 2.59
N HIS A 280 11.19 -18.15 1.95
CA HIS A 280 11.36 -19.52 2.41
C HIS A 280 12.20 -19.66 3.71
N THR A 281 12.87 -18.59 4.15
CA THR A 281 13.60 -18.52 5.43
C THR A 281 12.76 -17.93 6.58
N VAL A 282 11.61 -17.35 6.27
CA VAL A 282 10.76 -16.60 7.21
C VAL A 282 9.78 -17.56 7.90
N PRO A 283 9.77 -17.67 9.25
CA PRO A 283 8.92 -18.63 9.97
C PRO A 283 7.47 -18.15 10.16
N ASP A 284 6.57 -19.11 10.42
CA ASP A 284 5.25 -18.96 11.04
C ASP A 284 4.37 -17.83 10.46
N TRP A 285 4.16 -17.85 9.14
CA TRP A 285 3.48 -16.79 8.38
C TRP A 285 2.03 -16.51 8.81
N ASP A 286 1.33 -17.50 9.36
CA ASP A 286 -0.05 -17.36 9.85
C ASP A 286 -0.14 -16.49 11.11
N VAL A 287 0.99 -16.29 11.80
CA VAL A 287 1.12 -15.44 13.00
C VAL A 287 2.24 -14.40 12.84
N MET A 288 2.48 -13.94 11.61
CA MET A 288 3.51 -12.95 11.23
C MET A 288 3.53 -11.74 12.18
N GLY A 289 4.72 -11.44 12.73
CA GLY A 289 4.91 -10.26 13.57
C GLY A 289 4.80 -8.96 12.78
N PHE A 290 4.09 -7.96 13.30
CA PHE A 290 4.06 -6.60 12.75
C PHE A 290 5.20 -5.76 13.34
N PRO A 291 5.73 -4.77 12.60
CA PRO A 291 6.93 -4.04 13.00
C PRO A 291 6.70 -3.10 14.19
N VAL A 292 7.72 -3.02 15.04
CA VAL A 292 7.84 -2.05 16.15
C VAL A 292 9.20 -1.36 16.05
N VAL A 293 9.20 -0.03 16.05
CA VAL A 293 10.41 0.79 16.21
C VAL A 293 10.49 1.34 17.63
N GLU A 294 11.66 1.19 18.24
CA GLU A 294 12.04 1.92 19.45
C GLU A 294 13.00 3.04 19.05
N CYS A 295 12.52 4.28 19.10
CA CYS A 295 13.26 5.46 18.68
C CYS A 295 13.87 6.20 19.88
N SER A 296 15.07 6.77 19.68
CA SER A 296 15.75 7.68 20.61
C SER A 296 15.55 9.14 20.20
N SER A 297 15.76 10.06 21.13
CA SER A 297 15.60 11.51 20.90
C SER A 297 16.62 12.11 19.92
N ASP A 298 17.69 11.38 19.59
CA ASP A 298 18.70 11.72 18.59
C ASP A 298 18.38 11.19 17.17
N GLY A 299 17.21 10.57 16.99
CA GLY A 299 16.76 10.00 15.72
C GLY A 299 17.32 8.60 15.41
N SER A 300 18.21 8.05 16.25
CA SER A 300 18.58 6.62 16.12
C SER A 300 17.42 5.73 16.55
N PHE A 301 17.23 4.57 15.91
CA PHE A 301 16.17 3.64 16.31
C PHE A 301 16.53 2.16 16.10
N LEU A 302 15.77 1.30 16.78
CA LEU A 302 15.82 -0.15 16.69
C LEU A 302 14.50 -0.67 16.11
N LEU A 303 14.52 -1.30 14.93
CA LEU A 303 13.38 -2.02 14.39
C LEU A 303 13.38 -3.45 14.91
N SER A 304 12.21 -3.92 15.35
CA SER A 304 11.95 -5.24 15.93
C SER A 304 10.50 -5.68 15.65
N LYS A 305 10.06 -6.77 16.28
CA LYS A 305 8.66 -7.24 16.28
C LYS A 305 8.26 -7.79 17.65
N PRO A 306 6.97 -7.90 17.99
CA PRO A 306 6.53 -8.49 19.25
C PRO A 306 7.04 -9.94 19.44
N PRO A 307 7.41 -10.35 20.66
CA PRO A 307 7.81 -11.73 20.94
C PRO A 307 6.62 -12.69 20.76
N LYS A 308 6.93 -13.97 20.51
CA LYS A 308 5.96 -15.06 20.24
C LYS A 308 5.09 -14.82 19.01
N THR A 309 5.69 -14.22 17.99
CA THR A 309 5.12 -14.03 16.64
C THR A 309 6.03 -14.67 15.61
N GLY A 310 5.49 -15.00 14.44
CA GLY A 310 6.27 -15.37 13.26
C GLY A 310 7.02 -14.19 12.64
N GLY A 311 7.55 -14.40 11.44
CA GLY A 311 8.35 -13.39 10.74
C GLY A 311 9.83 -13.36 11.16
N LEU A 312 10.60 -12.54 10.46
CA LEU A 312 12.04 -12.37 10.59
C LEU A 312 12.40 -10.89 10.41
N VAL A 313 13.19 -10.32 11.33
CA VAL A 313 13.80 -9.00 11.17
C VAL A 313 15.30 -9.17 10.93
N SER A 314 15.75 -8.81 9.73
CA SER A 314 17.16 -8.86 9.32
C SER A 314 17.53 -7.60 8.54
N ALA A 315 18.83 -7.37 8.31
CA ALA A 315 19.28 -6.29 7.44
C ALA A 315 18.68 -6.42 6.03
N GLY A 316 18.44 -7.65 5.55
CA GLY A 316 17.77 -7.91 4.27
C GLY A 316 16.30 -7.47 4.24
N THR A 317 15.49 -7.84 5.25
CA THR A 317 14.06 -7.48 5.28
C THR A 317 13.86 -5.96 5.44
N VAL A 318 14.69 -5.32 6.27
CA VAL A 318 14.65 -3.88 6.48
C VAL A 318 15.18 -3.10 5.27
N ALA A 319 16.23 -3.59 4.59
CA ALA A 319 16.71 -2.97 3.36
C ALA A 319 15.69 -3.08 2.21
N GLU A 320 14.98 -4.21 2.10
CA GLU A 320 13.92 -4.38 1.12
C GLU A 320 12.76 -3.38 1.32
N GLN A 321 12.30 -3.16 2.56
CA GLN A 321 11.30 -2.13 2.82
C GLN A 321 11.86 -0.71 2.61
N LEU A 322 13.12 -0.44 2.96
CA LEU A 322 13.76 0.86 2.72
C LEU A 322 13.69 1.26 1.25
N VAL A 323 13.92 0.32 0.32
CA VAL A 323 13.85 0.58 -1.13
C VAL A 323 12.45 0.39 -1.73
N TYR A 324 11.41 0.14 -0.94
CA TYR A 324 10.03 0.00 -1.42
C TYR A 324 9.42 1.36 -1.80
N GLU A 325 8.90 1.48 -3.03
CA GLU A 325 8.16 2.65 -3.54
C GLU A 325 8.88 4.00 -3.40
N ILE A 326 10.21 4.00 -3.33
CA ILE A 326 11.02 5.23 -3.38
C ILE A 326 11.33 5.61 -4.84
N GLY A 327 11.27 6.93 -5.11
CA GLY A 327 11.70 7.55 -6.36
C GLY A 327 13.22 7.79 -6.37
N ASP A 328 13.65 9.04 -6.18
CA ASP A 328 15.05 9.33 -5.84
C ASP A 328 15.26 9.13 -4.32
N PRO A 329 16.05 8.12 -3.87
CA PRO A 329 16.35 7.91 -2.46
C PRO A 329 17.25 8.99 -1.85
N ARG A 330 17.90 9.84 -2.67
CA ARG A 330 18.71 10.99 -2.21
C ARG A 330 17.89 12.27 -2.07
N ARG A 331 16.63 12.26 -2.55
CA ARG A 331 15.73 13.41 -2.55
C ARG A 331 14.27 12.95 -2.44
N TYR A 332 13.97 12.16 -1.40
CA TYR A 332 12.62 11.69 -1.14
C TYR A 332 11.80 12.84 -0.52
N LEU A 333 10.95 13.44 -1.34
CA LEU A 333 10.17 14.64 -1.00
C LEU A 333 8.95 14.28 -0.13
N LEU A 334 9.01 14.61 1.16
CA LEU A 334 7.88 14.56 2.09
C LEU A 334 7.46 15.99 2.48
N PRO A 335 6.26 16.20 3.05
CA PRO A 335 5.77 17.54 3.36
C PRO A 335 6.57 18.25 4.46
N ASP A 336 7.06 17.51 5.46
CA ASP A 336 7.78 18.07 6.62
C ASP A 336 9.30 18.16 6.39
N VAL A 337 9.85 17.37 5.46
CA VAL A 337 11.31 17.27 5.21
C VAL A 337 11.61 16.68 3.82
N THR A 338 12.71 17.12 3.19
CA THR A 338 13.29 16.42 2.03
C THR A 338 14.35 15.43 2.53
N CYS A 339 14.14 14.13 2.36
CA CYS A 339 15.02 13.09 2.91
C CYS A 339 16.10 12.63 1.91
N ASP A 340 17.29 12.33 2.44
CA ASP A 340 18.32 11.49 1.81
C ASP A 340 18.53 10.22 2.66
N PHE A 341 18.24 9.06 2.05
CA PHE A 341 18.43 7.73 2.64
C PHE A 341 19.63 6.98 2.04
N SER A 342 20.40 7.57 1.14
CA SER A 342 21.50 6.89 0.42
C SER A 342 22.66 6.46 1.32
N GLN A 343 22.83 7.13 2.46
CA GLN A 343 23.85 6.86 3.48
C GLN A 343 23.27 6.23 4.76
N VAL A 344 22.05 5.69 4.72
CA VAL A 344 21.49 4.91 5.83
C VAL A 344 22.34 3.66 6.05
N VAL A 345 22.60 3.35 7.31
CA VAL A 345 23.30 2.15 7.75
C VAL A 345 22.35 1.28 8.55
N LEU A 346 22.29 -0.01 8.20
CA LEU A 346 21.54 -1.05 8.89
C LEU A 346 22.53 -1.96 9.63
N GLN A 347 22.26 -2.24 10.91
CA GLN A 347 23.11 -3.09 11.73
C GLN A 347 22.25 -4.04 12.56
N GLU A 348 22.35 -5.36 12.31
CA GLU A 348 21.65 -6.37 13.10
C GLU A 348 22.13 -6.38 14.56
N VAL A 349 21.18 -6.62 15.48
CA VAL A 349 21.41 -6.66 16.93
C VAL A 349 21.24 -8.12 17.42
N PRO A 350 22.33 -8.81 17.80
CA PRO A 350 22.25 -10.21 18.22
C PRO A 350 21.39 -10.43 19.47
N GLY A 351 20.71 -11.58 19.53
CA GLY A 351 19.99 -12.05 20.72
C GLY A 351 18.52 -11.61 20.83
N ALA A 352 18.02 -10.77 19.92
CA ALA A 352 16.60 -10.43 19.86
C ALA A 352 15.73 -11.59 19.31
N GLU A 353 14.57 -11.85 19.91
CA GLU A 353 13.67 -12.93 19.51
C GLU A 353 13.05 -12.64 18.12
N GLY A 354 13.44 -13.42 17.10
CA GLY A 354 13.05 -13.17 15.71
C GLY A 354 13.79 -12.00 15.03
N GLY A 355 14.87 -11.51 15.65
CA GLY A 355 15.77 -10.50 15.09
C GLY A 355 15.41 -9.05 15.44
N ALA A 356 16.38 -8.16 15.28
CA ALA A 356 16.24 -6.72 15.40
C ALA A 356 17.36 -6.00 14.62
N VAL A 357 17.10 -4.80 14.09
CA VAL A 357 18.03 -4.01 13.29
C VAL A 357 18.09 -2.57 13.80
N SER A 358 19.27 -2.10 14.17
CA SER A 358 19.54 -0.69 14.41
C SER A 358 19.65 0.06 13.09
N VAL A 359 18.97 1.21 12.99
CA VAL A 359 18.90 2.06 11.80
C VAL A 359 19.39 3.46 12.16
N ARG A 360 20.25 4.03 11.31
CA ARG A 360 20.81 5.39 11.47
C ARG A 360 21.29 5.94 10.12
N GLY A 361 21.57 7.24 10.05
CA GLY A 361 22.25 7.86 8.89
C GLY A 361 21.34 8.44 7.81
N ALA A 362 20.02 8.47 8.02
CA ALA A 362 19.12 9.33 7.26
C ALA A 362 19.52 10.80 7.45
N ARG A 363 19.39 11.62 6.40
CA ARG A 363 19.63 13.07 6.44
C ARG A 363 18.43 13.84 5.93
N GLY A 364 18.26 15.06 6.43
CA GLY A 364 17.15 15.94 6.07
C GLY A 364 17.60 17.29 5.53
N PHE A 365 16.87 17.74 4.53
CA PHE A 365 16.95 19.06 3.93
C PHE A 365 15.59 19.76 4.03
N PRO A 366 15.51 21.09 3.83
CA PRO A 366 14.24 21.81 3.89
C PRO A 366 13.11 21.16 3.06
N PRO A 367 11.87 21.17 3.56
CA PRO A 367 10.73 20.62 2.83
C PRO A 367 10.43 21.40 1.54
N PRO A 368 9.82 20.75 0.53
CA PRO A 368 9.31 21.43 -0.64
C PRO A 368 8.21 22.44 -0.26
N HIS A 369 8.10 23.53 -1.01
CA HIS A 369 7.06 24.56 -0.82
C HIS A 369 5.66 24.17 -1.34
N HIS A 370 5.47 22.89 -1.71
CA HIS A 370 4.23 22.37 -2.27
C HIS A 370 3.82 21.06 -1.59
N TYR A 371 2.52 20.86 -1.39
CA TYR A 371 1.94 19.54 -1.16
C TYR A 371 1.79 18.81 -2.51
N LYS A 372 2.11 17.51 -2.54
CA LYS A 372 1.58 16.62 -3.56
C LYS A 372 0.06 16.52 -3.38
N VAL A 373 -0.70 16.47 -4.47
CA VAL A 373 -2.14 16.21 -4.48
C VAL A 373 -2.42 14.99 -5.34
N CYS A 374 -3.25 14.07 -4.86
CA CYS A 374 -3.87 13.03 -5.68
C CYS A 374 -5.31 13.44 -5.99
N ALA A 375 -5.58 13.76 -7.25
CA ALA A 375 -6.95 13.81 -7.77
C ALA A 375 -7.32 12.49 -8.43
N THR A 376 -8.62 12.19 -8.52
CA THR A 376 -9.14 11.01 -9.22
C THR A 376 -10.21 11.40 -10.24
N TYR A 377 -10.21 10.78 -11.41
CA TYR A 377 -11.20 11.05 -12.46
C TYR A 377 -11.67 9.77 -13.17
N LEU A 378 -12.92 9.79 -13.65
CA LEU A 378 -13.47 8.68 -14.43
C LEU A 378 -12.92 8.71 -15.87
N ASP A 379 -12.22 7.64 -16.25
CA ASP A 379 -11.83 7.34 -17.63
C ASP A 379 -12.49 6.02 -18.05
N GLY A 380 -13.75 6.10 -18.48
CA GLY A 380 -14.52 4.94 -18.97
C GLY A 380 -14.68 3.81 -17.94
N PHE A 381 -14.73 2.58 -18.46
CA PHE A 381 -15.02 1.36 -17.71
C PHE A 381 -14.07 0.24 -18.09
N ARG A 382 -13.86 -0.73 -17.20
CA ARG A 382 -13.17 -2.00 -17.50
C ARG A 382 -14.01 -3.22 -17.14
N ALA A 383 -13.69 -4.34 -17.77
CA ALA A 383 -14.18 -5.67 -17.41
C ALA A 383 -13.07 -6.71 -17.65
N THR A 384 -12.94 -7.67 -16.73
CA THR A 384 -11.90 -8.70 -16.80
C THR A 384 -12.51 -10.09 -16.74
N ALA A 385 -12.19 -10.94 -17.72
CA ALA A 385 -12.50 -12.35 -17.73
C ALA A 385 -11.26 -13.15 -17.31
N VAL A 386 -11.39 -13.92 -16.24
CA VAL A 386 -10.34 -14.85 -15.76
C VAL A 386 -10.86 -16.28 -15.94
N CYS A 387 -10.24 -17.06 -16.83
CA CYS A 387 -10.76 -18.38 -17.20
C CYS A 387 -9.63 -19.44 -17.23
N PRO A 388 -9.63 -20.45 -16.34
CA PRO A 388 -8.63 -21.51 -16.38
C PRO A 388 -8.87 -22.49 -17.55
N VAL A 389 -7.78 -22.99 -18.11
CA VAL A 389 -7.72 -23.92 -19.24
C VAL A 389 -6.77 -25.06 -18.89
N GLY A 390 -7.27 -26.29 -18.88
CA GLY A 390 -6.49 -27.48 -18.54
C GLY A 390 -6.21 -28.40 -19.75
N GLY A 391 -5.25 -29.31 -19.56
CA GLY A 391 -4.89 -30.38 -20.50
C GLY A 391 -3.92 -29.95 -21.61
N PRO A 392 -3.63 -30.83 -22.58
CA PRO A 392 -2.66 -30.57 -23.64
C PRO A 392 -2.93 -29.27 -24.40
N ARG A 393 -1.85 -28.53 -24.69
CA ARG A 393 -1.86 -27.23 -25.38
C ARG A 393 -2.75 -26.18 -24.69
N ALA A 394 -2.75 -26.12 -23.36
CA ALA A 394 -3.58 -25.18 -22.62
C ALA A 394 -3.32 -23.73 -23.04
N ALA A 395 -2.05 -23.33 -23.20
CA ALA A 395 -1.66 -21.99 -23.64
C ALA A 395 -2.23 -21.60 -25.02
N GLU A 396 -2.07 -22.45 -26.04
CA GLU A 396 -2.63 -22.22 -27.39
C GLU A 396 -4.16 -22.09 -27.36
N LYS A 397 -4.83 -23.02 -26.68
CA LYS A 397 -6.29 -23.03 -26.53
C LYS A 397 -6.78 -21.77 -25.82
N ALA A 398 -6.08 -21.35 -24.78
CA ALA A 398 -6.36 -20.14 -24.01
C ALA A 398 -6.26 -18.89 -24.90
N ARG A 399 -5.12 -18.71 -25.60
CA ARG A 399 -4.90 -17.56 -26.50
C ARG A 399 -5.94 -17.50 -27.62
N ARG A 400 -6.14 -18.61 -28.34
CA ARG A 400 -7.13 -18.71 -29.44
C ARG A 400 -8.56 -18.44 -28.96
N THR A 401 -8.91 -18.83 -27.73
CA THR A 401 -10.23 -18.57 -27.14
C THR A 401 -10.41 -17.09 -26.82
N ALA A 402 -9.41 -16.45 -26.19
CA ALA A 402 -9.44 -15.01 -25.88
C ALA A 402 -9.52 -14.15 -27.16
N GLU A 403 -8.67 -14.40 -28.14
CA GLU A 403 -8.70 -13.75 -29.46
C GLU A 403 -10.05 -13.92 -30.17
N SER A 404 -10.63 -15.13 -30.11
CA SER A 404 -11.94 -15.42 -30.70
C SER A 404 -13.07 -14.66 -30.00
N LEU A 405 -13.02 -14.51 -28.68
CA LEU A 405 -13.99 -13.72 -27.90
C LEU A 405 -13.90 -12.22 -28.23
N ILE A 406 -12.69 -11.65 -28.32
CA ILE A 406 -12.50 -10.25 -28.75
C ILE A 406 -13.00 -10.03 -30.18
N LYS A 407 -12.59 -10.91 -31.13
CA LYS A 407 -13.01 -10.83 -32.54
C LYS A 407 -14.53 -11.02 -32.72
N ARG A 408 -15.17 -11.85 -31.89
CA ARG A 408 -16.63 -12.01 -31.83
C ARG A 408 -17.31 -10.76 -31.26
N THR A 409 -16.80 -10.21 -30.17
CA THR A 409 -17.38 -9.03 -29.52
C THR A 409 -17.30 -7.79 -30.40
N ARG A 410 -16.18 -7.58 -31.12
CA ARG A 410 -16.02 -6.51 -32.11
C ARG A 410 -17.09 -6.51 -33.21
N ARG A 411 -17.47 -7.70 -33.70
CA ARG A 411 -18.59 -7.85 -34.67
C ARG A 411 -19.94 -7.46 -34.05
N LEU A 412 -20.15 -7.77 -32.77
CA LEU A 412 -21.37 -7.39 -32.05
C LEU A 412 -21.42 -5.89 -31.76
N PHE A 413 -20.29 -5.23 -31.54
CA PHE A 413 -20.23 -3.76 -31.45
C PHE A 413 -20.66 -3.11 -32.77
N GLN A 414 -20.12 -3.58 -33.90
CA GLN A 414 -20.52 -3.14 -35.24
C GLN A 414 -22.03 -3.35 -35.50
N LEU A 415 -22.59 -4.49 -35.12
CA LEU A 415 -24.02 -4.80 -35.27
C LEU A 415 -24.94 -4.02 -34.30
N LEU A 416 -24.39 -3.39 -33.26
CA LEU A 416 -25.13 -2.63 -32.24
C LEU A 416 -24.83 -1.12 -32.27
N SER A 417 -24.08 -0.65 -33.29
CA SER A 417 -23.57 0.73 -33.41
C SER A 417 -22.86 1.23 -32.15
N LEU A 418 -21.93 0.41 -31.65
CA LEU A 418 -21.02 0.73 -30.55
C LEU A 418 -19.60 0.93 -31.09
N ASP A 419 -18.79 1.71 -30.37
CA ASP A 419 -17.37 1.92 -30.67
C ASP A 419 -16.56 0.62 -30.47
N ASP A 420 -15.29 0.62 -30.88
CA ASP A 420 -14.36 -0.46 -30.52
C ASP A 420 -13.76 -0.26 -29.12
N PHE A 421 -13.23 -1.33 -28.53
CA PHE A 421 -12.45 -1.31 -27.30
C PHE A 421 -11.36 -0.23 -27.35
N SER A 422 -11.37 0.63 -26.34
CA SER A 422 -10.36 1.68 -26.17
C SER A 422 -9.00 1.08 -25.78
N ALA A 423 -9.01 -0.06 -25.08
CA ALA A 423 -7.83 -0.93 -24.93
C ALA A 423 -8.25 -2.40 -24.67
N VAL A 424 -7.37 -3.33 -25.04
CA VAL A 424 -7.52 -4.78 -24.79
C VAL A 424 -6.17 -5.34 -24.33
N ASN A 425 -6.18 -6.06 -23.21
CA ASN A 425 -5.03 -6.85 -22.75
C ASN A 425 -5.42 -8.33 -22.66
N ILE A 426 -4.57 -9.20 -23.19
CA ILE A 426 -4.68 -10.66 -23.09
C ILE A 426 -3.34 -11.18 -22.60
N GLN A 427 -3.32 -11.79 -21.42
CA GLN A 427 -2.16 -12.50 -20.88
C GLN A 427 -2.56 -13.94 -20.56
N ILE A 428 -1.75 -14.89 -20.99
CA ILE A 428 -1.92 -16.31 -20.70
C ILE A 428 -0.97 -16.69 -19.55
N LEU A 429 -1.51 -16.65 -18.34
CA LEU A 429 -0.75 -17.04 -17.14
C LEU A 429 -0.46 -18.54 -17.21
N GLY A 430 0.76 -18.95 -16.83
CA GLY A 430 1.28 -20.30 -17.08
C GLY A 430 1.91 -20.50 -18.48
N ALA A 431 1.85 -19.50 -19.37
CA ALA A 431 2.65 -19.44 -20.60
C ALA A 431 3.71 -18.33 -20.58
N GLU A 432 3.98 -17.79 -19.38
CA GLU A 432 4.97 -16.73 -19.10
C GLU A 432 4.80 -15.44 -19.92
N ASP A 433 3.58 -15.12 -20.37
CA ASP A 433 3.23 -13.85 -21.05
C ASP A 433 3.62 -12.59 -20.24
N THR A 434 3.82 -12.69 -18.92
CA THR A 434 4.34 -11.62 -18.06
C THR A 434 5.84 -11.35 -18.25
N TYR A 435 6.63 -12.35 -18.68
CA TYR A 435 8.07 -12.23 -18.94
C TYR A 435 8.40 -11.76 -20.36
N GLY A 436 7.41 -11.71 -21.26
CA GLY A 436 7.59 -11.22 -22.62
C GLY A 436 8.66 -11.99 -23.40
N HIS A 437 9.72 -11.28 -23.80
CA HIS A 437 10.86 -11.88 -24.51
C HIS A 437 11.66 -12.87 -23.65
N ASN A 438 11.64 -12.71 -22.32
CA ASN A 438 12.38 -13.55 -21.37
C ASN A 438 11.66 -14.87 -21.01
N ALA A 439 10.45 -15.10 -21.56
CA ALA A 439 9.64 -16.28 -21.28
C ALA A 439 10.31 -17.60 -21.73
N ARG A 440 10.55 -18.49 -20.76
CA ARG A 440 11.21 -19.80 -20.86
C ARG A 440 10.22 -20.94 -21.10
N ASN A 441 9.06 -20.94 -20.44
CA ASN A 441 8.05 -21.99 -20.54
C ASN A 441 6.74 -21.48 -21.18
N LYS A 442 6.36 -22.09 -22.31
CA LYS A 442 5.17 -21.73 -23.10
C LYS A 442 4.18 -22.90 -23.29
N GLU A 443 4.52 -24.09 -22.79
CA GLU A 443 3.81 -25.35 -23.06
C GLU A 443 3.08 -25.93 -21.83
N SER A 444 2.79 -25.10 -20.82
CA SER A 444 2.06 -25.58 -19.64
C SER A 444 0.74 -26.28 -20.00
N ARG A 445 0.45 -27.34 -19.25
CA ARG A 445 -0.80 -28.12 -19.31
C ARG A 445 -1.91 -27.47 -18.49
N GLU A 446 -1.60 -26.40 -17.77
CA GLU A 446 -2.51 -25.61 -16.94
C GLU A 446 -2.18 -24.14 -17.19
N ALA A 447 -3.15 -23.40 -17.75
CA ALA A 447 -3.01 -21.99 -18.08
C ALA A 447 -4.26 -21.22 -17.67
N VAL A 448 -4.15 -19.91 -17.47
CA VAL A 448 -5.30 -19.04 -17.18
C VAL A 448 -5.34 -17.90 -18.19
N ILE A 449 -6.48 -17.78 -18.89
CA ILE A 449 -6.80 -16.58 -19.66
C ILE A 449 -7.00 -15.45 -18.65
N TRP A 450 -6.15 -14.42 -18.68
CA TRP A 450 -6.42 -13.11 -18.13
C TRP A 450 -6.74 -12.16 -19.29
N MET A 451 -8.02 -11.86 -19.50
CA MET A 451 -8.48 -11.02 -20.60
C MET A 451 -9.23 -9.80 -20.05
N SER A 452 -8.57 -8.65 -20.08
CA SER A 452 -9.09 -7.37 -19.60
C SER A 452 -9.36 -6.42 -20.76
N VAL A 453 -10.50 -5.74 -20.72
CA VAL A 453 -10.90 -4.78 -21.76
C VAL A 453 -11.33 -3.45 -21.16
N HIS A 454 -11.07 -2.37 -21.88
CA HIS A 454 -11.48 -1.00 -21.54
C HIS A 454 -12.36 -0.41 -22.64
N HIS A 455 -13.37 0.36 -22.26
CA HIS A 455 -14.27 1.04 -23.19
C HIS A 455 -14.98 2.22 -22.51
N GLN A 456 -15.17 3.32 -23.23
CA GLN A 456 -15.82 4.53 -22.69
C GLN A 456 -17.32 4.33 -22.40
N GLN A 457 -18.05 3.62 -23.28
CA GLN A 457 -19.45 3.26 -23.02
C GLN A 457 -19.57 1.96 -22.19
N LYS A 458 -20.17 2.03 -21.00
CA LYS A 458 -20.45 0.86 -20.13
C LYS A 458 -21.20 -0.29 -20.84
N LYS A 459 -22.18 0.06 -21.68
CA LYS A 459 -23.06 -0.87 -22.43
C LYS A 459 -22.29 -1.86 -23.31
N ALA A 460 -21.14 -1.45 -23.87
CA ALA A 460 -20.30 -2.34 -24.67
C ALA A 460 -19.64 -3.43 -23.82
N LEU A 461 -19.20 -3.10 -22.60
CA LEU A 461 -18.65 -4.10 -21.69
C LEU A 461 -19.72 -5.03 -21.11
N GLU A 462 -20.98 -4.59 -21.04
CA GLU A 462 -22.12 -5.45 -20.74
C GLU A 462 -22.43 -6.43 -21.90
N VAL A 463 -22.08 -6.12 -23.15
CA VAL A 463 -22.07 -7.08 -24.27
C VAL A 463 -20.90 -8.06 -24.12
N PHE A 464 -19.65 -7.57 -24.00
CA PHE A 464 -18.45 -8.41 -23.77
C PHE A 464 -18.66 -9.44 -22.65
N SER A 465 -19.12 -8.99 -21.48
CA SER A 465 -19.32 -9.83 -20.30
C SER A 465 -20.35 -10.94 -20.52
N ARG A 466 -21.36 -10.73 -21.39
CA ARG A 466 -22.34 -11.77 -21.73
C ARG A 466 -21.74 -12.86 -22.62
N GLU A 467 -20.90 -12.48 -23.56
CA GLU A 467 -20.36 -13.41 -24.58
C GLU A 467 -19.34 -14.41 -24.05
N ILE A 468 -18.61 -14.10 -22.97
CA ILE A 468 -17.56 -14.99 -22.40
C ILE A 468 -18.10 -16.40 -22.13
N ALA A 469 -19.34 -16.52 -21.65
CA ALA A 469 -19.97 -17.81 -21.37
C ALA A 469 -20.12 -18.72 -22.61
N SER A 470 -20.16 -18.16 -23.82
CA SER A 470 -20.24 -18.95 -25.07
C SER A 470 -18.97 -19.78 -25.33
N ALA A 471 -17.84 -19.44 -24.73
CA ALA A 471 -16.61 -20.21 -24.88
C ALA A 471 -16.67 -21.60 -24.25
N GLY A 472 -17.49 -21.79 -23.21
CA GLY A 472 -17.65 -23.07 -22.51
C GLY A 472 -18.33 -24.17 -23.33
N THR A 473 -19.00 -23.82 -24.45
CA THR A 473 -19.67 -24.78 -25.34
C THR A 473 -19.32 -24.62 -26.82
N GLY A 474 -18.84 -23.45 -27.24
CA GLY A 474 -18.55 -23.13 -28.65
C GLY A 474 -17.08 -22.87 -28.98
N MET A 475 -16.13 -23.11 -28.07
CA MET A 475 -14.70 -22.86 -28.28
C MET A 475 -13.82 -24.04 -27.80
N ALA A 476 -12.58 -23.81 -27.37
CA ALA A 476 -11.59 -24.86 -27.16
C ALA A 476 -11.87 -25.72 -25.90
N PRO A 477 -11.66 -27.05 -25.96
CA PRO A 477 -11.96 -27.94 -24.84
C PRO A 477 -10.97 -27.80 -23.68
N GLY A 478 -11.46 -27.97 -22.46
CA GLY A 478 -10.68 -27.84 -21.23
C GLY A 478 -10.75 -26.48 -20.55
N LEU A 479 -11.55 -25.54 -21.05
CA LEU A 479 -11.97 -24.33 -20.32
C LEU A 479 -12.86 -24.75 -19.15
N THR A 480 -12.39 -24.60 -17.90
CA THR A 480 -13.09 -25.19 -16.73
C THR A 480 -14.11 -24.26 -16.07
N GLY A 481 -14.07 -22.95 -16.35
CA GLY A 481 -15.02 -21.98 -15.85
C GLY A 481 -14.59 -20.53 -16.06
N ILE A 482 -15.36 -19.60 -15.48
CA ILE A 482 -14.98 -18.18 -15.36
C ILE A 482 -14.93 -17.86 -13.87
N VAL A 483 -13.77 -17.43 -13.37
CA VAL A 483 -13.56 -17.11 -11.96
C VAL A 483 -14.42 -15.89 -11.58
N GLY A 484 -15.17 -16.00 -10.49
CA GLY A 484 -16.16 -14.98 -10.09
C GLY A 484 -17.45 -14.95 -10.93
N GLY A 485 -17.60 -15.86 -11.91
CA GLY A 485 -18.75 -15.93 -12.81
C GLY A 485 -18.68 -14.94 -13.96
N ARG A 486 -19.80 -14.32 -14.34
CA ARG A 486 -19.81 -13.32 -15.42
C ARG A 486 -18.96 -12.10 -15.02
N PRO A 487 -18.03 -11.61 -15.88
CA PRO A 487 -17.24 -10.41 -15.61
C PRO A 487 -18.12 -9.23 -15.18
N ARG A 488 -17.72 -8.56 -14.10
CA ARG A 488 -18.37 -7.34 -13.64
C ARG A 488 -17.76 -6.15 -14.36
N VAL A 489 -18.59 -5.23 -14.83
CA VAL A 489 -18.15 -3.95 -15.40
C VAL A 489 -17.92 -2.98 -14.25
N SER A 490 -16.68 -2.52 -14.07
CA SER A 490 -16.32 -1.49 -13.09
C SER A 490 -15.99 -0.16 -13.78
N PRO A 491 -16.19 1.00 -13.12
CA PRO A 491 -15.53 2.23 -13.56
C PRO A 491 -14.00 2.05 -13.50
N VAL A 492 -13.28 2.89 -14.26
CA VAL A 492 -11.84 3.11 -14.08
C VAL A 492 -11.64 4.54 -13.58
N LEU A 493 -11.08 4.65 -12.37
CA LEU A 493 -10.82 5.93 -11.71
C LEU A 493 -9.30 6.20 -11.77
N LYS A 494 -8.85 6.92 -12.79
CA LYS A 494 -7.42 7.22 -12.95
C LYS A 494 -6.97 8.24 -11.90
N PRO A 495 -5.79 8.04 -11.28
CA PRO A 495 -5.16 9.09 -10.49
C PRO A 495 -4.64 10.20 -11.41
N PHE A 496 -4.50 11.41 -10.87
CA PHE A 496 -3.91 12.56 -11.52
C PHE A 496 -3.13 13.35 -10.46
N PHE A 497 -1.81 13.45 -10.60
CA PHE A 497 -0.93 13.97 -9.54
C PHE A 497 -0.38 15.35 -9.89
N PHE A 498 -0.59 16.31 -9.00
CA PHE A 498 -0.12 17.69 -9.19
C PHE A 498 0.40 18.30 -7.88
N LEU A 499 1.00 19.47 -7.97
CA LEU A 499 1.57 20.22 -6.85
C LEU A 499 0.69 21.43 -6.49
N GLN A 500 0.41 21.60 -5.20
CA GLN A 500 -0.35 22.71 -4.63
C GLN A 500 0.57 23.51 -3.69
N PRO A 501 0.76 24.83 -3.88
CA PRO A 501 1.44 25.69 -2.92
C PRO A 501 0.83 25.55 -1.52
N LYS A 502 1.68 25.36 -0.51
CA LYS A 502 1.23 25.04 0.85
C LYS A 502 0.58 26.22 1.56
N SER A 503 1.11 27.42 1.34
CA SER A 503 0.63 28.71 1.87
C SER A 503 -0.82 29.02 1.50
N GLU A 504 -1.28 28.52 0.35
CA GLU A 504 -2.68 28.64 -0.06
C GLU A 504 -3.63 27.74 0.74
N LEU A 505 -3.16 26.61 1.31
CA LEU A 505 -3.99 25.69 2.07
C LEU A 505 -4.24 26.18 3.50
N THR A 506 -5.07 25.44 4.22
CA THR A 506 -5.36 25.67 5.65
C THR A 506 -5.69 24.31 6.23
N VAL A 507 -4.99 23.94 7.30
CA VAL A 507 -5.15 22.63 7.95
C VAL A 507 -5.84 22.85 9.28
N ASP A 508 -7.10 22.46 9.35
CA ASP A 508 -8.00 22.69 10.47
C ASP A 508 -7.95 21.51 11.44
N ILE A 509 -7.60 21.78 12.69
CA ILE A 509 -7.56 20.84 13.81
C ILE A 509 -8.83 20.98 14.63
N HIS A 510 -9.56 19.87 14.72
CA HIS A 510 -10.73 19.74 15.58
C HIS A 510 -10.38 18.89 16.80
N LEU A 511 -10.92 19.24 17.97
CA LEU A 511 -10.85 18.44 19.19
C LEU A 511 -12.27 18.24 19.72
N ASP A 512 -12.64 16.98 19.92
CA ASP A 512 -13.97 16.55 20.38
C ASP A 512 -15.14 17.21 19.62
N GLY A 513 -15.01 17.24 18.29
CA GLY A 513 -16.02 17.76 17.35
C GLY A 513 -16.05 19.28 17.21
N LYS A 514 -15.07 20.02 17.78
CA LYS A 514 -14.97 21.48 17.67
C LYS A 514 -13.65 21.88 17.01
N LEU A 515 -13.70 22.79 16.04
CA LEU A 515 -12.50 23.47 15.54
C LEU A 515 -11.81 24.19 16.70
N VAL A 516 -10.53 23.92 16.94
CA VAL A 516 -9.72 24.54 18.00
C VAL A 516 -8.53 25.33 17.45
N GLU A 517 -7.98 24.95 16.30
CA GLU A 517 -6.82 25.60 15.71
C GLU A 517 -6.83 25.45 14.17
N SER A 518 -6.35 26.46 13.45
CA SER A 518 -6.25 26.45 11.99
C SER A 518 -4.81 26.79 11.59
N LEU A 519 -4.06 25.79 11.10
CA LEU A 519 -2.67 25.94 10.70
C LEU A 519 -2.57 26.45 9.26
N LYS A 520 -1.60 27.33 9.02
CA LYS A 520 -1.15 27.77 7.70
C LYS A 520 0.36 27.86 7.69
N GLU A 521 0.99 27.35 6.65
CA GLU A 521 2.40 27.68 6.37
C GLU A 521 2.49 29.10 5.80
N ALA A 522 3.59 29.79 6.11
CA ALA A 522 3.89 31.09 5.53
C ALA A 522 4.20 30.95 4.02
N GLU A 523 4.12 32.07 3.28
CA GLU A 523 4.73 32.10 1.95
C GLU A 523 6.24 31.85 2.04
N PRO A 524 6.84 31.11 1.09
CA PRO A 524 8.29 30.89 1.06
C PRO A 524 9.07 32.20 0.99
N ASP A 525 10.18 32.28 1.72
CA ASP A 525 11.19 33.30 1.46
C ASP A 525 11.84 33.02 0.10
N THR A 526 11.59 33.89 -0.88
CA THR A 526 12.05 33.71 -2.26
C THR A 526 13.56 33.85 -2.46
N SER A 527 14.31 34.17 -1.40
CA SER A 527 15.78 34.06 -1.39
C SER A 527 16.27 32.60 -1.21
N LEU A 528 15.47 31.72 -0.63
CA LEU A 528 15.73 30.28 -0.60
C LEU A 528 15.36 29.69 -1.96
N LYS A 529 16.38 29.37 -2.76
CA LYS A 529 16.18 28.64 -4.01
C LYS A 529 15.66 27.23 -3.72
N ASP A 530 14.77 26.75 -4.59
CA ASP A 530 14.34 25.35 -4.71
C ASP A 530 15.47 24.47 -5.33
N GLU A 531 16.74 24.76 -4.99
CA GLU A 531 17.91 24.01 -5.43
C GLU A 531 17.94 22.66 -4.71
N ALA A 532 17.79 21.60 -5.50
CA ALA A 532 17.96 20.23 -5.04
C ALA A 532 19.33 20.07 -4.34
N PRO A 533 19.43 19.23 -3.29
CA PRO A 533 20.71 18.67 -2.91
C PRO A 533 21.37 18.09 -4.17
N PRO A 534 22.63 18.46 -4.49
CA PRO A 534 23.26 17.98 -5.71
C PRO A 534 23.31 16.46 -5.65
N THR A 535 22.75 15.80 -6.67
CA THR A 535 22.81 14.34 -6.79
C THR A 535 24.27 13.93 -6.76
N SER A 536 24.68 13.21 -5.71
CA SER A 536 26.06 12.79 -5.48
C SER A 536 26.66 12.18 -6.75
N GLY A 537 27.80 12.73 -7.20
CA GLY A 537 28.40 12.43 -8.50
C GLY A 537 29.06 11.05 -8.62
N ASP A 538 28.95 10.24 -7.56
CA ASP A 538 29.69 8.99 -7.37
C ASP A 538 29.05 7.79 -8.08
N ASP A 539 28.45 8.02 -9.25
CA ASP A 539 28.15 6.95 -10.22
C ASP A 539 29.30 6.75 -11.23
N LEU A 540 30.48 7.26 -10.89
CA LEU A 540 31.76 6.83 -11.48
C LEU A 540 31.94 5.31 -11.34
N PRO A 541 32.52 4.63 -12.34
CA PRO A 541 32.79 3.19 -12.25
C PRO A 541 33.95 2.90 -11.30
N ASP A 542 33.68 2.15 -10.24
CA ASP A 542 34.68 1.77 -9.24
C ASP A 542 35.69 0.75 -9.79
N THR A 543 36.82 1.24 -10.32
CA THR A 543 38.04 0.48 -10.70
C THR A 543 37.89 -0.62 -11.78
N GLU A 544 39.02 -1.18 -12.22
CA GLU A 544 39.06 -2.40 -13.03
C GLU A 544 38.67 -3.63 -12.18
N LEU A 545 37.37 -3.79 -11.91
CA LEU A 545 36.85 -4.99 -11.26
C LEU A 545 37.22 -6.24 -12.07
N PRO A 546 37.88 -7.26 -11.46
CA PRO A 546 38.24 -8.52 -12.10
C PRO A 546 37.07 -9.17 -12.86
N SER A 547 37.38 -9.81 -13.99
CA SER A 547 36.41 -10.57 -14.77
C SER A 547 36.72 -12.07 -14.71
N GLY A 548 35.76 -12.90 -15.13
CA GLY A 548 35.95 -14.35 -15.15
C GLY A 548 34.88 -15.08 -15.97
N PRO A 549 34.96 -16.43 -16.03
CA PRO A 549 34.02 -17.26 -16.78
C PRO A 549 32.66 -17.46 -16.07
N HIS A 550 32.48 -16.97 -14.84
CA HIS A 550 31.30 -17.25 -14.03
C HIS A 550 30.11 -16.40 -14.47
N SER A 551 28.90 -16.86 -14.13
CA SER A 551 27.65 -16.19 -14.46
C SER A 551 26.56 -16.62 -13.48
N TYR A 552 26.01 -15.66 -12.75
CA TYR A 552 25.03 -15.88 -11.68
C TYR A 552 23.67 -15.29 -12.08
N ARG A 553 22.57 -15.87 -11.59
CA ARG A 553 21.27 -15.18 -11.54
C ARG A 553 21.32 -14.08 -10.48
N LEU A 554 20.58 -13.01 -10.66
CA LEU A 554 20.56 -11.90 -9.70
C LEU A 554 20.09 -12.35 -8.31
N GLU A 555 19.22 -13.36 -8.23
CA GLU A 555 18.84 -14.04 -6.97
C GLU A 555 20.02 -14.48 -6.10
N GLU A 556 21.16 -14.83 -6.70
CA GLU A 556 22.34 -15.35 -6.00
C GLU A 556 23.20 -14.22 -5.41
N LEU A 557 22.98 -12.97 -5.84
CA LEU A 557 23.81 -11.81 -5.52
C LEU A 557 23.04 -10.68 -4.83
N ALA A 558 21.71 -10.65 -4.94
CA ALA A 558 20.88 -9.56 -4.42
C ALA A 558 19.52 -10.04 -3.89
N PHE A 559 18.98 -9.23 -2.97
CA PHE A 559 17.56 -9.16 -2.63
C PHE A 559 16.88 -8.13 -3.54
N THR A 560 15.58 -8.24 -3.81
CA THR A 560 14.84 -7.25 -4.61
C THR A 560 13.45 -6.95 -4.08
N ARG A 561 13.07 -5.66 -4.13
CA ARG A 561 11.72 -5.18 -3.80
C ARG A 561 11.19 -4.33 -4.95
N SER A 562 9.89 -4.38 -5.23
CA SER A 562 9.25 -3.51 -6.22
C SER A 562 7.84 -3.10 -5.83
N GLY A 563 7.45 -1.88 -6.21
CA GLY A 563 6.13 -1.31 -5.98
C GLY A 563 5.79 -0.22 -6.99
N ASP A 564 4.61 0.40 -6.83
CA ASP A 564 4.09 1.36 -7.79
C ASP A 564 4.30 2.83 -7.38
N LYS A 565 4.53 3.68 -8.38
CA LYS A 565 4.61 5.14 -8.24
C LYS A 565 3.74 5.79 -9.31
N GLY A 566 2.43 5.65 -9.13
CA GLY A 566 1.44 6.05 -10.13
C GLY A 566 1.39 5.06 -11.28
N ASP A 567 1.91 5.44 -12.44
CA ASP A 567 2.06 4.56 -13.60
C ASP A 567 3.50 4.02 -13.77
N SER A 568 4.44 4.54 -12.99
CA SER A 568 5.81 4.05 -12.95
C SER A 568 5.93 2.93 -11.93
N ALA A 569 6.91 2.04 -12.09
CA ALA A 569 7.29 1.03 -11.09
C ALA A 569 8.69 1.35 -10.55
N ASN A 570 8.91 1.12 -9.26
CA ASN A 570 10.27 1.11 -8.69
C ASN A 570 10.76 -0.34 -8.57
N ILE A 571 12.07 -0.56 -8.70
CA ILE A 571 12.74 -1.82 -8.37
C ILE A 571 14.01 -1.52 -7.60
N GLY A 572 14.00 -1.79 -6.31
CA GLY A 572 15.19 -1.82 -5.47
C GLY A 572 15.94 -3.15 -5.60
N VAL A 573 17.26 -3.08 -5.64
CA VAL A 573 18.18 -4.23 -5.73
C VAL A 573 19.27 -4.04 -4.67
N VAL A 574 19.23 -4.85 -3.61
CA VAL A 574 20.12 -4.76 -2.44
C VAL A 574 21.15 -5.87 -2.50
N ALA A 575 22.45 -5.57 -2.46
CA ALA A 575 23.50 -6.59 -2.50
C ALA A 575 23.42 -7.53 -1.27
N ARG A 576 23.50 -8.84 -1.49
CA ARG A 576 23.58 -9.85 -0.40
C ARG A 576 24.88 -9.74 0.41
N HIS A 577 25.93 -9.20 -0.18
CA HIS A 577 27.22 -8.96 0.47
C HIS A 577 27.86 -7.69 -0.12
N PRO A 578 28.58 -6.85 0.67
CA PRO A 578 29.19 -5.61 0.17
C PRO A 578 30.11 -5.82 -1.04
N LEU A 579 30.83 -6.95 -1.11
CA LEU A 579 31.72 -7.26 -2.23
C LEU A 579 30.99 -7.49 -3.56
N PHE A 580 29.68 -7.76 -3.56
CA PHE A 580 28.90 -7.90 -4.79
C PHE A 580 28.46 -6.55 -5.36
N PHE A 581 28.37 -5.51 -4.53
CA PHE A 581 27.82 -4.21 -4.93
C PHE A 581 28.57 -3.52 -6.09
N PRO A 582 29.92 -3.50 -6.16
CA PRO A 582 30.62 -2.95 -7.33
C PRO A 582 30.27 -3.69 -8.63
N TYR A 583 30.13 -5.02 -8.59
CA TYR A 583 29.71 -5.82 -9.74
C TYR A 583 28.25 -5.54 -10.14
N LEU A 584 27.35 -5.39 -9.17
CA LEU A 584 25.97 -4.99 -9.42
C LEU A 584 25.92 -3.57 -10.05
N LYS A 585 26.65 -2.58 -9.51
CA LYS A 585 26.77 -1.22 -10.07
C LYS A 585 27.33 -1.21 -11.50
N LYS A 586 28.29 -2.10 -11.81
CA LYS A 586 28.91 -2.23 -13.14
C LYS A 586 28.01 -2.96 -14.16
N HIS A 587 27.27 -4.00 -13.77
CA HIS A 587 26.53 -4.86 -14.69
C HIS A 587 25.01 -4.56 -14.77
N LEU A 588 24.39 -4.00 -13.72
CA LEU A 588 23.00 -3.54 -13.74
C LEU A 588 22.94 -2.05 -14.13
N THR A 589 23.09 -1.78 -15.42
CA THR A 589 22.88 -0.44 -15.98
C THR A 589 21.40 -0.18 -16.26
N THR A 590 21.02 1.09 -16.42
CA THR A 590 19.68 1.50 -16.87
C THR A 590 19.27 0.78 -18.16
N ALA A 591 20.17 0.70 -19.13
CA ALA A 591 19.95 0.01 -20.41
C ALA A 591 19.67 -1.50 -20.25
N VAL A 592 20.37 -2.19 -19.34
CA VAL A 592 20.14 -3.63 -19.08
C VAL A 592 18.75 -3.87 -18.47
N VAL A 593 18.33 -3.03 -17.52
CA VAL A 593 17.00 -3.11 -16.91
C VAL A 593 15.89 -2.70 -17.90
N GLN A 594 16.13 -1.68 -18.72
CA GLN A 594 15.21 -1.23 -19.75
C GLN A 594 14.97 -2.30 -20.84
N GLU A 595 16.03 -2.97 -21.30
CA GLU A 595 15.92 -4.07 -22.26
C GLU A 595 15.14 -5.25 -21.66
N TYR A 596 15.42 -5.61 -20.40
CA TYR A 596 14.77 -6.72 -19.71
C TYR A 596 13.26 -6.50 -19.51
N PHE A 597 12.82 -5.25 -19.32
CA PHE A 597 11.40 -4.87 -19.19
C PHE A 597 10.83 -4.17 -20.43
N SER A 598 11.49 -4.30 -21.59
CA SER A 598 11.09 -3.68 -22.86
C SER A 598 9.65 -4.00 -23.32
N HIS A 599 9.09 -5.13 -22.88
CA HIS A 599 7.70 -5.54 -23.15
C HIS A 599 6.66 -4.89 -22.23
N LEU A 600 7.08 -4.16 -21.19
CA LEU A 600 6.22 -3.47 -20.22
C LEU A 600 6.24 -1.94 -20.37
N ILE A 601 7.29 -1.40 -20.98
CA ILE A 601 7.49 0.03 -21.31
C ILE A 601 6.75 0.35 -22.62
N GLU A 602 6.28 1.57 -22.81
CA GLU A 602 5.58 1.95 -24.05
C GLU A 602 6.54 2.05 -25.26
N PRO A 603 6.14 1.57 -26.45
CA PRO A 603 6.98 1.64 -27.65
C PRO A 603 7.40 3.07 -28.00
N GLY A 604 8.71 3.28 -28.19
CA GLY A 604 9.28 4.57 -28.56
C GLY A 604 9.65 5.50 -27.39
N GLN A 605 9.44 5.09 -26.14
CA GLN A 605 10.08 5.78 -25.02
C GLN A 605 11.58 5.44 -24.96
N HIS A 606 12.42 6.48 -24.89
CA HIS A 606 13.86 6.40 -24.66
C HIS A 606 14.17 6.81 -23.22
N ASP A 607 15.25 6.29 -22.65
CA ASP A 607 15.72 6.58 -21.27
C ASP A 607 14.63 6.42 -20.18
N ALA A 608 13.69 5.49 -20.40
CA ALA A 608 12.55 5.21 -19.54
C ALA A 608 12.91 4.54 -18.21
N VAL A 609 14.20 4.26 -17.96
CA VAL A 609 14.70 3.71 -16.69
C VAL A 609 15.74 4.65 -16.10
N THR A 610 15.42 5.28 -14.97
CA THR A 610 16.37 6.03 -14.15
C THR A 610 16.98 5.13 -13.08
N ARG A 611 18.27 5.31 -12.74
CA ARG A 611 18.96 4.57 -11.68
C ARG A 611 19.49 5.53 -10.59
N TYR A 612 19.41 5.07 -9.35
CA TYR A 612 19.92 5.73 -8.15
C TYR A 612 20.76 4.74 -7.32
N THR A 613 21.71 5.25 -6.54
CA THR A 613 22.59 4.46 -5.66
C THR A 613 22.31 4.75 -4.19
N LEU A 614 22.31 3.71 -3.36
CA LEU A 614 22.27 3.79 -1.89
C LEU A 614 23.49 3.05 -1.33
N PRO A 615 24.69 3.67 -1.33
CA PRO A 615 25.93 3.00 -0.91
C PRO A 615 25.90 2.51 0.55
N GLY A 616 25.17 3.19 1.46
CA GLY A 616 25.10 2.81 2.88
C GLY A 616 24.42 1.46 3.16
N ILE A 617 23.53 1.01 2.27
CA ILE A 617 22.94 -0.34 2.27
C ILE A 617 23.34 -1.17 1.05
N HIS A 618 24.38 -0.75 0.32
CA HIS A 618 24.90 -1.46 -0.86
C HIS A 618 23.81 -1.78 -1.92
N ALA A 619 22.93 -0.81 -2.20
CA ALA A 619 21.76 -1.01 -3.07
C ALA A 619 21.70 -0.06 -4.28
N LEU A 620 20.95 -0.49 -5.29
CA LEU A 620 20.53 0.30 -6.45
C LEU A 620 19.00 0.44 -6.40
N ASN A 621 18.47 1.59 -6.79
CA ASN A 621 17.03 1.75 -7.06
C ASN A 621 16.82 2.15 -8.52
N PHE A 622 15.93 1.44 -9.21
CA PHE A 622 15.53 1.71 -10.60
C PHE A 622 14.10 2.22 -10.62
N VAL A 623 13.83 3.26 -11.42
CA VAL A 623 12.47 3.77 -11.65
C VAL A 623 12.15 3.61 -13.13
N LEU A 624 11.20 2.71 -13.42
CA LEU A 624 10.72 2.36 -14.75
C LEU A 624 9.49 3.23 -15.05
N GLN A 625 9.66 4.26 -15.88
CA GLN A 625 8.65 5.26 -16.16
C GLN A 625 7.47 4.68 -16.98
N ARG A 626 6.23 5.00 -16.57
CA ARG A 626 4.97 4.60 -17.27
C ARG A 626 4.89 3.09 -17.60
N SER A 627 5.53 2.27 -16.77
CA SER A 627 5.72 0.84 -16.99
C SER A 627 4.56 -0.04 -16.50
N LEU A 628 3.48 0.51 -15.93
CA LEU A 628 2.33 -0.25 -15.41
C LEU A 628 1.11 -0.27 -16.35
N GLY A 629 0.98 0.70 -17.25
CA GLY A 629 -0.09 0.81 -18.25
C GLY A 629 -1.34 1.52 -17.74
N GLY A 630 -1.18 2.69 -17.14
CA GLY A 630 -2.18 3.50 -16.44
C GLY A 630 -2.16 3.37 -14.91
N GLY A 631 -1.18 2.67 -14.33
CA GLY A 631 -1.07 2.45 -12.88
C GLY A 631 -2.14 1.54 -12.27
N GLY A 632 -2.05 1.30 -10.95
CA GLY A 632 -2.82 0.28 -10.24
C GLY A 632 -4.34 0.26 -10.49
N VAL A 633 -4.98 1.43 -10.57
CA VAL A 633 -6.44 1.52 -10.75
C VAL A 633 -6.88 1.31 -12.21
N ALA A 634 -6.08 1.72 -13.20
CA ALA A 634 -6.48 1.71 -14.60
C ALA A 634 -5.84 0.61 -15.45
N SER A 635 -4.73 0.03 -15.00
CA SER A 635 -4.05 -1.05 -15.72
C SER A 635 -4.99 -2.23 -15.99
N LEU A 636 -4.79 -2.85 -17.15
CA LEU A 636 -5.48 -4.05 -17.60
C LEU A 636 -4.64 -5.32 -17.34
N ARG A 637 -3.41 -5.17 -16.85
CA ARG A 637 -2.44 -6.25 -16.59
C ARG A 637 -2.84 -7.09 -15.37
N SER A 638 -2.26 -8.29 -15.30
CA SER A 638 -2.42 -9.23 -14.17
C SER A 638 -1.64 -8.82 -12.91
N ASP A 639 -0.49 -8.16 -13.10
CA ASP A 639 0.17 -7.35 -12.07
C ASP A 639 0.03 -5.87 -12.45
N PRO A 640 -0.94 -5.14 -11.85
CA PRO A 640 -1.17 -3.73 -12.13
C PRO A 640 -0.29 -2.79 -11.28
N GLN A 641 0.49 -3.33 -10.33
CA GLN A 641 1.27 -2.57 -9.33
C GLN A 641 2.78 -2.87 -9.36
N GLY A 642 3.23 -3.71 -10.28
CA GLY A 642 4.63 -4.08 -10.42
C GLY A 642 5.19 -4.90 -9.26
N LYS A 643 4.35 -5.52 -8.42
CA LYS A 643 4.81 -6.27 -7.23
C LYS A 643 5.61 -7.53 -7.61
N ALA A 644 5.48 -8.01 -8.84
CA ALA A 644 6.30 -9.10 -9.39
C ALA A 644 7.60 -8.62 -10.05
N TYR A 645 7.82 -7.31 -10.28
CA TYR A 645 8.91 -6.85 -11.15
C TYR A 645 10.30 -7.11 -10.53
N GLY A 646 10.48 -6.93 -9.22
CA GLY A 646 11.71 -7.34 -8.52
C GLY A 646 11.96 -8.84 -8.68
N GLN A 647 10.94 -9.66 -8.41
CA GLN A 647 11.00 -11.12 -8.55
C GLN A 647 11.28 -11.58 -9.99
N MET A 648 10.80 -10.85 -10.99
CA MET A 648 11.17 -11.07 -12.40
C MET A 648 12.62 -10.65 -12.66
N LEU A 649 13.14 -9.58 -12.05
CA LEU A 649 14.53 -9.16 -12.23
C LEU A 649 15.54 -10.13 -11.59
N LEU A 650 15.14 -10.89 -10.55
CA LEU A 650 15.94 -11.98 -9.95
C LEU A 650 16.35 -13.05 -10.98
N ASP A 651 15.56 -13.25 -12.03
CA ASP A 651 15.85 -14.17 -13.14
C ASP A 651 16.99 -13.73 -14.07
N LEU A 652 17.36 -12.43 -14.04
CA LEU A 652 18.39 -11.88 -14.91
C LEU A 652 19.75 -12.53 -14.63
N LYS A 653 20.36 -13.11 -15.66
CA LYS A 653 21.67 -13.78 -15.57
C LYS A 653 22.81 -12.84 -15.96
N LEU A 654 23.53 -12.35 -14.96
CA LEU A 654 24.77 -11.58 -15.13
C LEU A 654 25.92 -12.52 -15.55
N ARG A 655 26.88 -11.99 -16.32
CA ARG A 655 27.96 -12.78 -16.95
C ARG A 655 29.29 -12.04 -16.96
N GLY A 656 30.39 -12.77 -17.12
CA GLY A 656 31.75 -12.21 -17.15
C GLY A 656 32.34 -11.97 -15.76
N LEU A 657 31.78 -12.60 -14.74
CA LEU A 657 32.11 -12.39 -13.34
C LEU A 657 33.21 -13.37 -12.89
N PRO A 658 34.05 -13.00 -11.89
CA PRO A 658 34.93 -13.95 -11.21
C PRO A 658 34.09 -14.90 -10.34
N ASP A 659 34.71 -15.85 -9.64
CA ASP A 659 33.98 -16.64 -8.64
C ASP A 659 33.66 -15.75 -7.43
N LEU A 660 32.45 -15.16 -7.43
CA LEU A 660 32.01 -14.28 -6.37
C LEU A 660 31.72 -15.02 -5.06
N LYS A 661 31.43 -16.33 -5.10
CA LYS A 661 31.09 -17.09 -3.89
C LYS A 661 32.34 -17.34 -3.05
N SER A 662 33.44 -17.74 -3.69
CA SER A 662 34.76 -17.88 -3.05
C SER A 662 35.45 -16.55 -2.68
N LEU A 663 34.72 -15.43 -2.68
CA LEU A 663 35.15 -14.15 -2.10
C LEU A 663 34.40 -13.81 -0.80
N VAL A 664 33.46 -14.67 -0.38
CA VAL A 664 32.61 -14.48 0.82
C VAL A 664 32.67 -15.68 1.76
N ASP A 665 33.05 -16.85 1.25
CA ASP A 665 33.53 -18.01 2.03
C ASP A 665 34.92 -17.75 2.68
#